data_AF-A0A0G0A218-F1
#
_entry.id   AF-A0A0G0A218-F1
#
_cell.length_a   1.000
_cell.length_b   1.000
_cell.length_c   1.000
_cell.angle_alpha   90.00
_cell.angle_beta   90.00
_cell.angle_gamma   90.00
#
_symmetry.space_group_name_H-M   'P 1'
#
loop_
_entity.id
_entity.type
_entity.pdbx_description
1 polymer ?
#
loop_
_entity_poly.entity_id
_entity_poly.type
_entity_poly.pdbx_seq_one_letter_code
_entity_poly.pdbx_strand_id
1 'polypeptide(L)'
;ISSWILPGESDTIGIYVVNDSIESCGILDIETSFFLASVYYCGEDTCLVDNEVADTVISTHLEIQKPDIHISNFSVSGDACSGDSVHITFDIENMSTVMADSVYVVISCGNNGFVYDSILYAPFYAEDSISVEINLDTICYDCDSIYLQLVSSCNCDTIITDTLPLPLNVSFMLADSCFAVGVPIPFINLSNPESADWLWDFGNGDVSTNYNPIYAFAEPNYNGDSCEFSMLIEVFPDICACNWSLYDSIDIVVDEDMTISSDISVYGTITVEPGNTLTIADDRIIRFGPAGQIIVKGNAVLHLGRYVVLTSLEEPGCDYMWKGIEVWGSGLLPSNNPAQGIVEHGTKAGMKIKNAHIGILAGKRNMSYLTGESPSLWDFSKSGGVLKFVDNSLSMTFENCGIGIKYIKKKNGENTQNCVNACVFKTEGILIDPHYLKTNAFKYPNIFNPFNGNANFSQRTDLGLSVWGIWGNQVKGDRFNNVEFGLDSKDARFDVVSNETGVNSDFYNCKFGIFISNSVPSALFKHNIENCYFDHIYDPTVSIGTEAKSLTAAIYVNNGRYDFIKNNIFSYNDISNSQDYNYCGIYTTNSSSFNIIENIFYYWQYGIITINTSKGGGNIISGIEGLGNRFTFCKKSLVTSLDNFGLKTRCNVCINDVITGSIPYIVNWDNFGLLGNQGSMPPFATAPDGTPWIYADRYPVGHRFSPAERKQIKSWNSEYNYFRHRDVFPDYYSQLVPDIDDSPEEIFVHNTNVPWGLNSCKPVLVNIEPAQLITILTSLVNYSGELNEELITARSNLDNGKTQELIDAINGNTPSGRLKDLLINNSPLSDEVILSLFEEYPLSHGNFKNVMEKNLPVSDDIQSEFFNLIENIPQGIANQLKQLQVDNPTIVTPSILIREIDKIENLIQLIRMELIDRAINDGDVQTAIDIIEVESGFSFYKQLLASIYYSKGEYSNANSWLTELSSDPAYSEWVDLMQTIVDIENTGQSIYALNESQIQNLFYLSDEQPTQVSAASANGILYQLFGYVPEFSIPEEVTGRSMEISSYGNESSNVEKIETAFIGDNYPNPFDNITNIPYYLPKDDKGTIKVFNTDGEFVCEYLLKPGRNELKIETKNWQSGVYIYSFETNSGIKERRKMVLIKQ
;
A
#
# COMPACT_ATOMS: atom_id res chain seq x y z
N ILE A 1 -42.49 -36.12 -45.93
CA ILE A 1 -42.34 -37.59 -45.86
C ILE A 1 -40.86 -37.91 -45.80
N SER A 2 -40.37 -38.42 -44.68
CA SER A 2 -39.00 -38.96 -44.56
C SER A 2 -39.11 -40.45 -44.25
N SER A 3 -38.45 -41.30 -45.03
CA SER A 3 -38.32 -42.73 -44.73
C SER A 3 -36.99 -42.99 -44.04
N TRP A 4 -37.03 -43.74 -42.94
CA TRP A 4 -35.85 -44.25 -42.26
C TRP A 4 -36.05 -45.76 -42.07
N ILE A 5 -34.97 -46.53 -42.26
CA ILE A 5 -34.94 -47.96 -41.92
C ILE A 5 -34.18 -48.07 -40.61
N LEU A 6 -34.85 -48.52 -39.55
CA LEU A 6 -34.20 -48.80 -38.26
C LEU A 6 -33.37 -50.11 -38.37
N PRO A 7 -32.13 -50.16 -37.85
CA PRO A 7 -31.38 -51.40 -37.77
C PRO A 7 -31.83 -52.19 -36.54
N GLY A 8 -32.59 -53.27 -36.74
CA GLY A 8 -32.94 -54.23 -35.68
C GLY A 8 -34.35 -54.79 -35.80
N GLU A 9 -34.46 -55.98 -36.42
CA GLU A 9 -35.59 -56.92 -36.46
C GLU A 9 -37.00 -56.41 -36.82
N SER A 10 -37.47 -56.87 -37.99
CA SER A 10 -38.81 -56.79 -38.62
C SER A 10 -39.08 -55.61 -39.57
N ASP A 11 -39.34 -55.99 -40.83
CA ASP A 11 -39.64 -55.15 -42.00
C ASP A 11 -40.89 -54.27 -41.79
N THR A 12 -40.71 -53.12 -41.16
CA THR A 12 -41.76 -52.09 -41.05
C THR A 12 -41.23 -50.78 -41.61
N ILE A 13 -41.76 -50.36 -42.76
CA ILE A 13 -41.55 -48.98 -43.26
C ILE A 13 -42.56 -48.10 -42.53
N GLY A 14 -42.08 -47.30 -41.58
CA GLY A 14 -42.87 -46.22 -41.00
C GLY A 14 -42.94 -45.05 -41.99
N ILE A 15 -44.14 -44.65 -42.40
CA ILE A 15 -44.36 -43.44 -43.20
C ILE A 15 -44.72 -42.32 -42.23
N TYR A 16 -43.84 -41.33 -42.08
CA TYR A 16 -44.14 -40.08 -41.38
C TYR A 16 -44.75 -39.07 -42.36
N VAL A 17 -46.01 -38.69 -42.15
CA VAL A 17 -46.65 -37.57 -42.84
C VAL A 17 -46.66 -36.40 -41.86
N VAL A 18 -45.69 -35.48 -41.99
CA VAL A 18 -45.77 -34.17 -41.36
C VAL A 18 -46.62 -33.30 -42.28
N ASN A 19 -47.81 -32.91 -41.81
CA ASN A 19 -48.64 -31.92 -42.47
C ASN A 19 -48.92 -30.81 -41.46
N ASP A 20 -48.19 -29.71 -41.55
CA ASP A 20 -48.24 -28.56 -40.63
C ASP A 20 -49.53 -27.72 -40.77
N SER A 21 -50.66 -28.32 -41.18
CA SER A 21 -51.87 -27.56 -41.51
C SER A 21 -53.20 -28.27 -41.27
N ILE A 22 -53.28 -29.17 -40.28
CA ILE A 22 -54.58 -29.73 -39.84
C ILE A 22 -55.03 -29.01 -38.57
N GLU A 23 -55.78 -27.92 -38.73
CA GLU A 23 -56.38 -27.14 -37.62
C GLU A 23 -57.79 -27.63 -37.21
N SER A 24 -58.23 -28.85 -37.57
CA SER A 24 -59.55 -29.35 -37.15
C SER A 24 -59.69 -30.87 -37.19
N CYS A 25 -60.43 -31.46 -36.23
CA CYS A 25 -60.77 -32.88 -36.21
C CYS A 25 -61.61 -33.31 -37.44
N GLY A 26 -61.18 -34.36 -38.14
CA GLY A 26 -61.88 -34.95 -39.30
C GLY A 26 -61.20 -36.20 -39.87
N ILE A 27 -61.85 -36.87 -40.83
CA ILE A 27 -61.33 -38.07 -41.53
C ILE A 27 -60.28 -37.65 -42.57
N LEU A 28 -59.12 -38.31 -42.58
CA LEU A 28 -58.05 -38.06 -43.55
C LEU A 28 -57.88 -39.25 -44.51
N ASP A 29 -58.03 -39.00 -45.81
CA ASP A 29 -57.74 -39.93 -46.91
C ASP A 29 -56.37 -39.61 -47.52
N ILE A 30 -55.42 -40.55 -47.47
CA ILE A 30 -54.08 -40.36 -48.05
C ILE A 30 -53.89 -41.31 -49.22
N GLU A 31 -53.64 -40.77 -50.43
CA GLU A 31 -53.13 -41.49 -51.60
C GLU A 31 -51.64 -41.15 -51.79
N THR A 32 -50.75 -42.15 -51.83
CA THR A 32 -49.31 -41.92 -52.11
C THR A 32 -48.78 -42.84 -53.20
N SER A 33 -48.05 -42.25 -54.15
CA SER A 33 -47.27 -42.93 -55.20
C SER A 33 -45.81 -43.03 -54.77
N PHE A 34 -45.22 -44.23 -54.75
CA PHE A 34 -43.80 -44.42 -54.37
C PHE A 34 -42.91 -44.59 -55.61
N PHE A 35 -41.90 -43.73 -55.75
CA PHE A 35 -40.76 -43.91 -56.67
C PHE A 35 -39.58 -44.53 -55.92
N LEU A 36 -39.12 -45.71 -56.35
CA LEU A 36 -37.90 -46.36 -55.85
C LEU A 36 -36.75 -46.16 -56.87
N ALA A 37 -35.66 -45.50 -56.47
CA ALA A 37 -34.41 -45.45 -57.24
C ALA A 37 -33.26 -46.06 -56.41
N SER A 38 -32.51 -46.96 -57.05
CA SER A 38 -31.57 -47.93 -56.45
C SER A 38 -30.36 -47.32 -55.72
N VAL A 39 -29.91 -48.04 -54.69
CA VAL A 39 -28.73 -47.79 -53.84
C VAL A 39 -27.46 -48.33 -54.53
N TYR A 40 -26.35 -47.56 -54.49
CA TYR A 40 -25.02 -47.99 -54.95
C TYR A 40 -24.28 -48.77 -53.85
N TYR A 41 -23.68 -49.91 -54.20
CA TYR A 41 -22.71 -50.64 -53.37
C TYR A 41 -21.30 -50.44 -53.97
N CYS A 42 -20.35 -49.91 -53.19
CA CYS A 42 -18.94 -49.83 -53.59
C CYS A 42 -18.08 -50.64 -52.60
N GLY A 43 -17.62 -51.81 -53.05
CA GLY A 43 -16.42 -52.48 -52.55
C GLY A 43 -15.35 -52.44 -53.64
N GLU A 44 -14.08 -52.52 -53.26
CA GLU A 44 -12.93 -52.35 -54.15
C GLU A 44 -13.04 -53.26 -55.39
N ASP A 45 -12.95 -52.63 -56.57
CA ASP A 45 -12.93 -53.18 -57.93
C ASP A 45 -14.29 -53.47 -58.63
N THR A 46 -14.73 -52.44 -59.40
CA THR A 46 -15.75 -52.37 -60.48
C THR A 46 -17.21 -52.00 -60.12
N CYS A 47 -17.72 -50.96 -60.78
CA CYS A 47 -19.11 -50.48 -60.75
C CYS A 47 -19.84 -50.88 -62.04
N LEU A 48 -21.04 -51.47 -61.93
CA LEU A 48 -21.97 -51.69 -63.04
C LEU A 48 -23.36 -51.16 -62.66
N VAL A 49 -23.94 -50.37 -63.57
CA VAL A 49 -25.28 -49.75 -63.47
C VAL A 49 -26.22 -50.50 -64.40
N ASP A 50 -27.43 -50.82 -63.95
CA ASP A 50 -28.55 -51.07 -64.87
C ASP A 50 -29.88 -50.52 -64.30
N ASN A 51 -30.64 -49.85 -65.17
CA ASN A 51 -31.81 -49.02 -64.88
C ASN A 51 -33.09 -49.74 -65.34
N GLU A 52 -34.12 -49.87 -64.49
CA GLU A 52 -35.53 -49.90 -64.92
C GLU A 52 -36.50 -49.67 -63.74
N VAL A 53 -37.51 -48.81 -63.95
CA VAL A 53 -38.43 -48.21 -62.95
C VAL A 53 -39.86 -48.76 -63.12
N ALA A 54 -40.60 -48.99 -62.02
CA ALA A 54 -42.06 -49.24 -62.04
C ALA A 54 -42.77 -48.58 -60.83
N ASP A 55 -43.86 -47.83 -61.09
CA ASP A 55 -44.70 -47.10 -60.12
C ASP A 55 -45.84 -47.96 -59.54
N THR A 56 -46.20 -47.80 -58.25
CA THR A 56 -47.44 -48.35 -57.64
C THR A 56 -48.00 -47.39 -56.57
N VAL A 57 -49.33 -47.26 -56.46
CA VAL A 57 -50.07 -46.36 -55.54
C VAL A 57 -50.87 -47.17 -54.49
N ILE A 58 -50.86 -46.74 -53.22
CA ILE A 58 -51.68 -47.30 -52.11
C ILE A 58 -52.48 -46.18 -51.43
N SER A 59 -53.73 -46.47 -51.01
CA SER A 59 -54.60 -45.58 -50.24
C SER A 59 -54.96 -46.12 -48.84
N THR A 60 -55.02 -45.25 -47.83
CA THR A 60 -55.33 -45.60 -46.41
C THR A 60 -56.24 -44.56 -45.74
N HIS A 61 -57.15 -45.02 -44.86
CA HIS A 61 -58.20 -44.23 -44.17
C HIS A 61 -57.90 -44.11 -42.66
N LEU A 62 -57.87 -42.90 -42.09
CA LEU A 62 -57.58 -42.66 -40.65
C LEU A 62 -58.62 -41.71 -40.02
N GLU A 63 -59.17 -42.08 -38.87
CA GLU A 63 -60.20 -41.34 -38.13
C GLU A 63 -59.67 -40.95 -36.73
N ILE A 64 -59.58 -39.64 -36.43
CA ILE A 64 -59.01 -39.10 -35.18
C ILE A 64 -60.15 -38.70 -34.22
N GLN A 65 -60.16 -39.23 -32.99
CA GLN A 65 -61.16 -38.94 -31.94
C GLN A 65 -60.63 -37.91 -30.93
N LYS A 66 -61.55 -37.14 -30.29
CA LYS A 66 -61.26 -36.04 -29.35
C LYS A 66 -60.68 -36.56 -28.02
N PRO A 67 -59.53 -36.07 -27.52
CA PRO A 67 -59.05 -36.38 -26.18
C PRO A 67 -59.82 -35.58 -25.10
N ASP A 68 -60.15 -36.22 -23.98
CA ASP A 68 -60.86 -35.65 -22.84
C ASP A 68 -59.84 -35.25 -21.76
N ILE A 69 -59.36 -34.00 -21.81
CA ILE A 69 -58.26 -33.50 -20.96
C ILE A 69 -58.82 -32.73 -19.76
N HIS A 70 -58.42 -33.11 -18.54
CA HIS A 70 -58.72 -32.38 -17.31
C HIS A 70 -57.46 -31.77 -16.69
N ILE A 71 -57.56 -30.55 -16.14
CA ILE A 71 -56.46 -29.86 -15.45
C ILE A 71 -56.88 -29.55 -14.00
N SER A 72 -55.99 -29.82 -13.05
CA SER A 72 -56.17 -29.57 -11.61
C SER A 72 -54.95 -28.86 -11.00
N ASN A 73 -55.07 -28.40 -9.75
CA ASN A 73 -53.98 -27.77 -8.97
C ASN A 73 -53.25 -26.59 -9.64
N PHE A 74 -53.98 -25.78 -10.42
CA PHE A 74 -53.42 -24.56 -11.00
C PHE A 74 -53.03 -23.54 -9.93
N SER A 75 -51.79 -23.07 -9.94
CA SER A 75 -51.28 -22.02 -9.06
C SER A 75 -50.27 -21.13 -9.79
N VAL A 76 -50.22 -19.86 -9.39
CA VAL A 76 -49.29 -18.86 -9.94
C VAL A 76 -48.55 -18.20 -8.78
N SER A 77 -47.22 -18.10 -8.89
CA SER A 77 -46.36 -17.44 -7.92
C SER A 77 -45.24 -16.66 -8.60
N GLY A 78 -44.95 -15.43 -8.14
CA GLY A 78 -43.95 -14.54 -8.72
C GLY A 78 -44.51 -13.12 -8.92
N ASP A 79 -43.63 -12.14 -9.10
CA ASP A 79 -43.99 -10.75 -9.42
C ASP A 79 -43.77 -10.51 -10.92
N ALA A 80 -44.83 -10.15 -11.65
CA ALA A 80 -44.80 -10.00 -13.10
C ALA A 80 -44.06 -8.75 -13.58
N CYS A 81 -43.72 -7.81 -12.68
CA CYS A 81 -43.16 -6.50 -13.04
C CYS A 81 -41.80 -6.20 -12.41
N SER A 82 -41.19 -7.14 -11.66
CA SER A 82 -39.85 -6.97 -11.06
C SER A 82 -38.68 -7.32 -11.99
N GLY A 83 -38.97 -7.86 -13.19
CA GLY A 83 -37.95 -8.48 -14.05
C GLY A 83 -37.60 -9.92 -13.64
N ASP A 84 -38.28 -10.48 -12.64
CA ASP A 84 -38.20 -11.90 -12.29
C ASP A 84 -39.22 -12.74 -13.09
N SER A 85 -38.95 -14.03 -13.22
CA SER A 85 -39.86 -14.95 -13.90
C SER A 85 -41.10 -15.28 -13.07
N VAL A 86 -42.27 -15.38 -13.71
CA VAL A 86 -43.51 -15.90 -13.10
C VAL A 86 -43.53 -17.42 -13.22
N HIS A 87 -43.70 -18.09 -12.08
CA HIS A 87 -43.85 -19.54 -12.01
C HIS A 87 -45.32 -19.94 -12.00
N ILE A 88 -45.70 -20.80 -12.93
CA ILE A 88 -47.03 -21.38 -13.07
C ILE A 88 -46.93 -22.88 -12.89
N THR A 89 -47.72 -23.45 -11.99
CA THR A 89 -47.77 -24.90 -11.77
C THR A 89 -49.18 -25.43 -11.96
N PHE A 90 -49.34 -26.57 -12.63
CA PHE A 90 -50.62 -27.28 -12.75
C PHE A 90 -50.42 -28.77 -13.06
N ASP A 91 -51.45 -29.57 -12.79
CA ASP A 91 -51.45 -31.01 -13.04
C ASP A 91 -52.42 -31.36 -14.17
N ILE A 92 -52.04 -32.29 -15.06
CA ILE A 92 -52.89 -32.80 -16.14
C ILE A 92 -53.38 -34.22 -15.82
N GLU A 93 -54.69 -34.42 -15.81
CA GLU A 93 -55.35 -35.70 -15.53
C GLU A 93 -56.10 -36.22 -16.77
N ASN A 94 -55.99 -37.53 -17.04
CA ASN A 94 -56.57 -38.27 -18.19
C ASN A 94 -56.08 -37.85 -19.59
N MET A 95 -55.15 -38.62 -20.18
CA MET A 95 -54.97 -38.69 -21.63
C MET A 95 -55.21 -40.12 -22.11
N SER A 96 -56.33 -40.36 -22.80
CA SER A 96 -56.44 -41.52 -23.70
C SER A 96 -55.54 -41.27 -24.91
N THR A 97 -54.64 -42.21 -25.22
CA THR A 97 -53.56 -42.16 -26.23
C THR A 97 -53.91 -41.53 -27.59
N VAL A 98 -54.00 -40.21 -27.62
CA VAL A 98 -54.10 -39.33 -28.79
C VAL A 98 -53.17 -38.16 -28.49
N MET A 99 -52.19 -37.90 -29.35
CA MET A 99 -51.32 -36.73 -29.23
C MET A 99 -52.18 -35.47 -29.33
N ALA A 100 -52.36 -34.76 -28.22
CA ALA A 100 -52.90 -33.40 -28.24
C ALA A 100 -51.74 -32.46 -28.62
N ASP A 101 -51.85 -31.80 -29.77
CA ASP A 101 -50.88 -30.81 -30.21
C ASP A 101 -51.04 -29.51 -29.40
N SER A 102 -50.25 -29.31 -28.34
CA SER A 102 -50.04 -28.01 -27.67
C SER A 102 -51.15 -27.49 -26.73
N VAL A 103 -50.72 -27.03 -25.54
CA VAL A 103 -51.50 -26.23 -24.57
C VAL A 103 -50.87 -24.85 -24.53
N TYR A 104 -51.68 -23.79 -24.61
CA TYR A 104 -51.22 -22.41 -24.62
C TYR A 104 -51.56 -21.71 -23.31
N VAL A 105 -50.61 -20.91 -22.82
CA VAL A 105 -50.84 -19.94 -21.75
C VAL A 105 -51.01 -18.58 -22.41
N VAL A 106 -52.21 -18.03 -22.31
CA VAL A 106 -52.53 -16.69 -22.80
C VAL A 106 -52.49 -15.73 -21.62
N ILE A 107 -51.61 -14.74 -21.73
CA ILE A 107 -51.54 -13.61 -20.81
C ILE A 107 -52.29 -12.46 -21.46
N SER A 108 -53.27 -11.90 -20.76
CA SER A 108 -54.03 -10.74 -21.25
C SER A 108 -54.14 -9.63 -20.20
N CYS A 109 -54.16 -8.40 -20.70
CA CYS A 109 -54.22 -7.18 -19.94
C CYS A 109 -55.49 -6.40 -20.30
N GLY A 110 -56.43 -6.31 -19.36
CA GLY A 110 -57.74 -5.67 -19.58
C GLY A 110 -58.60 -6.27 -20.70
N ASN A 111 -59.75 -5.65 -20.99
CA ASN A 111 -60.71 -6.14 -22.00
C ASN A 111 -60.27 -5.95 -23.47
N ASN A 112 -59.08 -5.38 -23.73
CA ASN A 112 -58.57 -5.06 -25.07
C ASN A 112 -57.20 -5.72 -25.38
N GLY A 113 -57.00 -6.95 -24.91
CA GLY A 113 -56.18 -8.01 -25.51
C GLY A 113 -54.86 -7.64 -26.20
N PHE A 114 -53.77 -7.66 -25.44
CA PHE A 114 -52.50 -8.20 -25.94
C PHE A 114 -52.44 -9.68 -25.55
N VAL A 115 -52.04 -10.54 -26.50
CA VAL A 115 -51.87 -11.99 -26.29
C VAL A 115 -50.38 -12.26 -26.43
N TYR A 116 -49.71 -12.60 -25.33
CA TYR A 116 -48.40 -13.25 -25.40
C TYR A 116 -48.65 -14.76 -25.51
N ASP A 117 -48.12 -15.39 -26.57
CA ASP A 117 -48.31 -16.81 -26.86
C ASP A 117 -46.99 -17.55 -26.65
N SER A 118 -46.82 -18.18 -25.49
CA SER A 118 -45.70 -19.09 -25.25
C SER A 118 -46.15 -20.52 -25.54
N ILE A 119 -45.63 -21.10 -26.62
CA ILE A 119 -45.98 -22.45 -27.07
C ILE A 119 -45.13 -23.49 -26.34
N LEU A 120 -45.75 -24.37 -25.54
CA LEU A 120 -45.06 -25.49 -24.93
C LEU A 120 -45.12 -26.73 -25.85
N TYR A 121 -44.00 -27.11 -26.48
CA TYR A 121 -43.88 -28.36 -27.24
C TYR A 121 -43.24 -29.45 -26.37
N ALA A 122 -44.03 -30.36 -25.82
CA ALA A 122 -43.53 -31.61 -25.27
C ALA A 122 -44.56 -32.75 -25.46
N PRO A 123 -44.15 -33.96 -25.86
CA PRO A 123 -45.05 -35.12 -25.86
C PRO A 123 -45.28 -35.58 -24.41
N PHE A 124 -46.53 -35.52 -23.93
CA PHE A 124 -46.87 -35.87 -22.55
C PHE A 124 -47.27 -37.34 -22.38
N TYR A 125 -46.91 -37.94 -21.25
CA TYR A 125 -47.45 -39.21 -20.77
C TYR A 125 -48.31 -38.94 -19.53
N ALA A 126 -49.31 -39.79 -19.24
CA ALA A 126 -50.27 -39.55 -18.17
C ALA A 126 -49.61 -39.53 -16.77
N GLU A 127 -50.01 -38.53 -15.95
CA GLU A 127 -49.59 -38.23 -14.56
C GLU A 127 -48.31 -37.38 -14.34
N ASP A 128 -48.10 -36.32 -15.13
CA ASP A 128 -47.03 -35.33 -14.88
C ASP A 128 -47.57 -34.02 -14.25
N SER A 129 -46.91 -33.56 -13.17
CA SER A 129 -47.05 -32.20 -12.64
C SER A 129 -46.14 -31.27 -13.42
N ILE A 130 -46.70 -30.19 -13.99
CA ILE A 130 -45.98 -29.29 -14.89
C ILE A 130 -45.74 -27.96 -14.19
N SER A 131 -44.48 -27.52 -14.21
CA SER A 131 -44.06 -26.18 -13.78
C SER A 131 -43.48 -25.44 -14.98
N VAL A 132 -44.04 -24.28 -15.29
CA VAL A 132 -43.59 -23.39 -16.38
C VAL A 132 -43.13 -22.08 -15.78
N GLU A 133 -41.98 -21.61 -16.24
CA GLU A 133 -41.41 -20.32 -15.88
C GLU A 133 -41.53 -19.38 -17.09
N ILE A 134 -42.22 -18.25 -16.91
CA ILE A 134 -42.44 -17.26 -17.97
C ILE A 134 -41.78 -15.94 -17.55
N ASN A 135 -40.85 -15.47 -18.38
CA ASN A 135 -40.21 -14.17 -18.18
C ASN A 135 -41.06 -13.06 -18.85
N LEU A 136 -41.38 -12.00 -18.10
CA LEU A 136 -42.33 -10.94 -18.50
C LEU A 136 -41.65 -9.57 -18.62
N ASP A 137 -40.51 -9.50 -19.31
CA ASP A 137 -39.68 -8.28 -19.43
C ASP A 137 -40.36 -7.06 -20.11
N THR A 138 -41.63 -7.13 -20.56
CA THR A 138 -42.25 -6.08 -21.41
C THR A 138 -43.72 -5.70 -21.17
N ILE A 139 -44.45 -6.26 -20.19
CA ILE A 139 -45.93 -6.16 -20.16
C ILE A 139 -46.51 -5.09 -19.20
N CYS A 140 -45.72 -4.39 -18.37
CA CYS A 140 -46.27 -3.68 -17.19
C CYS A 140 -46.60 -2.18 -17.27
N TYR A 141 -46.63 -1.53 -18.44
CA TYR A 141 -46.81 -0.06 -18.47
C TYR A 141 -48.27 0.45 -18.54
N ASP A 142 -49.30 -0.39 -18.74
CA ASP A 142 -50.68 0.09 -18.99
C ASP A 142 -51.83 -0.87 -18.54
N CYS A 143 -51.63 -1.68 -17.49
CA CYS A 143 -52.57 -2.76 -17.12
C CYS A 143 -53.35 -2.55 -15.81
N ASP A 144 -54.68 -2.68 -15.86
CA ASP A 144 -55.57 -2.66 -14.67
C ASP A 144 -55.62 -4.01 -13.92
N SER A 145 -55.33 -5.13 -14.60
CA SER A 145 -55.25 -6.50 -14.05
C SER A 145 -54.62 -7.44 -15.08
N ILE A 146 -53.82 -8.42 -14.64
CA ILE A 146 -53.25 -9.47 -15.51
C ILE A 146 -54.07 -10.76 -15.34
N TYR A 147 -54.60 -11.26 -16.46
CA TYR A 147 -55.33 -12.53 -16.53
C TYR A 147 -54.48 -13.59 -17.21
N LEU A 148 -54.34 -14.74 -16.55
CA LEU A 148 -53.72 -15.94 -17.10
C LEU A 148 -54.80 -16.94 -17.50
N GLN A 149 -54.77 -17.37 -18.76
CA GLN A 149 -55.71 -18.31 -19.35
C GLN A 149 -55.01 -19.52 -19.94
N LEU A 150 -55.46 -20.73 -19.60
CA LEU A 150 -55.04 -21.95 -20.27
C LEU A 150 -56.05 -22.32 -21.37
N VAL A 151 -55.56 -22.48 -22.60
CA VAL A 151 -56.36 -22.79 -23.79
C VAL A 151 -55.80 -24.02 -24.48
N SER A 152 -56.65 -24.99 -24.81
CA SER A 152 -56.27 -26.16 -25.62
C SER A 152 -56.38 -25.84 -27.11
N SER A 153 -55.40 -26.26 -27.90
CA SER A 153 -55.40 -26.12 -29.37
C SER A 153 -56.60 -26.73 -30.10
N CYS A 154 -57.27 -27.72 -29.49
CA CYS A 154 -58.32 -28.50 -30.15
C CYS A 154 -59.75 -28.01 -29.86
N ASN A 155 -59.93 -26.91 -29.11
CA ASN A 155 -61.22 -26.26 -28.92
C ASN A 155 -61.00 -24.87 -28.31
N CYS A 156 -61.56 -23.81 -28.90
CA CYS A 156 -61.42 -22.42 -28.44
C CYS A 156 -62.14 -22.09 -27.11
N ASP A 157 -62.21 -23.02 -26.16
CA ASP A 157 -62.79 -22.83 -24.83
C ASP A 157 -61.68 -22.62 -23.80
N THR A 158 -61.75 -21.52 -23.04
CA THR A 158 -60.87 -21.25 -21.90
C THR A 158 -61.11 -22.29 -20.80
N ILE A 159 -60.05 -22.97 -20.35
CA ILE A 159 -60.17 -24.10 -19.42
C ILE A 159 -60.18 -23.62 -17.96
N ILE A 160 -59.25 -22.72 -17.58
CA ILE A 160 -59.14 -22.09 -16.25
C ILE A 160 -58.68 -20.63 -16.42
N THR A 161 -59.17 -19.74 -15.55
CA THR A 161 -58.75 -18.32 -15.42
C THR A 161 -58.33 -18.03 -13.99
N ASP A 162 -57.19 -17.37 -13.81
CA ASP A 162 -56.76 -16.83 -12.51
C ASP A 162 -56.24 -15.39 -12.66
N THR A 163 -56.31 -14.61 -11.58
CA THR A 163 -56.00 -13.17 -11.57
C THR A 163 -54.89 -12.86 -10.59
N LEU A 164 -53.79 -12.27 -11.08
CA LEU A 164 -52.74 -11.74 -10.22
C LEU A 164 -53.13 -10.35 -9.70
N PRO A 165 -53.00 -10.07 -8.38
CA PRO A 165 -53.12 -8.70 -7.86
C PRO A 165 -51.97 -7.84 -8.42
N LEU A 166 -52.25 -6.58 -8.79
CA LEU A 166 -51.20 -5.64 -9.20
C LEU A 166 -50.24 -5.39 -8.02
N PRO A 167 -48.91 -5.40 -8.23
CA PRO A 167 -47.98 -4.92 -7.23
C PRO A 167 -48.22 -3.44 -6.97
N LEU A 168 -47.96 -3.01 -5.73
CA LEU A 168 -47.90 -1.59 -5.38
C LEU A 168 -46.79 -0.97 -6.25
N ASN A 169 -47.16 -0.10 -7.18
CA ASN A 169 -46.17 0.58 -8.03
C ASN A 169 -45.88 1.93 -7.39
N VAL A 170 -44.64 2.20 -6.98
CA VAL A 170 -44.24 3.47 -6.38
C VAL A 170 -43.53 4.32 -7.43
N SER A 171 -44.21 5.00 -8.35
CA SER A 171 -43.53 5.78 -9.40
C SER A 171 -43.63 7.29 -9.16
N PHE A 172 -42.70 8.05 -9.73
CA PHE A 172 -42.81 9.50 -9.80
C PHE A 172 -42.13 10.06 -11.06
N MET A 173 -42.49 11.28 -11.42
CA MET A 173 -41.81 12.06 -12.45
C MET A 173 -41.49 13.46 -11.96
N LEU A 174 -40.49 14.07 -12.60
CA LEU A 174 -40.17 15.49 -12.46
C LEU A 174 -40.52 16.20 -13.76
N ALA A 175 -40.79 17.51 -13.70
CA ALA A 175 -41.03 18.31 -14.89
C ALA A 175 -39.76 18.51 -15.75
N ASP A 176 -38.59 18.53 -15.10
CA ASP A 176 -37.25 18.66 -15.69
C ASP A 176 -36.30 17.65 -15.01
N SER A 177 -35.14 17.31 -15.58
CA SER A 177 -34.17 16.36 -14.97
C SER A 177 -32.83 16.99 -14.54
N CYS A 178 -32.72 18.32 -14.62
CA CYS A 178 -31.56 19.11 -14.18
C CYS A 178 -32.05 20.34 -13.44
N PHE A 179 -31.47 20.58 -12.26
CA PHE A 179 -31.90 21.66 -11.37
C PHE A 179 -30.71 22.36 -10.73
N ALA A 180 -30.83 23.67 -10.57
CA ALA A 180 -29.91 24.43 -9.74
C ALA A 180 -30.13 24.12 -8.26
N VAL A 181 -29.04 24.18 -7.52
CA VAL A 181 -29.07 24.34 -6.06
C VAL A 181 -30.00 25.50 -5.67
N GLY A 182 -30.91 25.23 -4.74
CA GLY A 182 -31.85 26.19 -4.17
C GLY A 182 -33.11 26.42 -5.00
N VAL A 183 -33.29 25.76 -6.14
CA VAL A 183 -34.51 25.85 -6.95
C VAL A 183 -35.56 24.87 -6.43
N PRO A 184 -36.80 25.30 -6.14
CA PRO A 184 -37.89 24.39 -5.77
C PRO A 184 -38.34 23.51 -6.95
N ILE A 185 -38.33 22.20 -6.75
CA ILE A 185 -38.59 21.16 -7.75
C ILE A 185 -39.91 20.47 -7.41
N PRO A 186 -40.89 20.41 -8.33
CA PRO A 186 -42.11 19.64 -8.13
C PRO A 186 -41.89 18.15 -8.44
N PHE A 187 -42.16 17.30 -7.47
CA PHE A 187 -42.22 15.85 -7.61
C PHE A 187 -43.68 15.44 -7.85
N ILE A 188 -43.92 14.75 -8.96
CA ILE A 188 -45.25 14.29 -9.37
C ILE A 188 -45.32 12.78 -9.13
N ASN A 189 -46.16 12.37 -8.18
CA ASN A 189 -46.43 10.98 -7.90
C ASN A 189 -47.21 10.31 -9.04
N LEU A 190 -46.73 9.15 -9.46
CA LEU A 190 -47.33 8.27 -10.46
C LEU A 190 -47.66 6.88 -9.87
N SER A 191 -47.60 6.75 -8.54
CA SER A 191 -47.75 5.49 -7.83
C SER A 191 -49.21 4.99 -7.71
N ASN A 192 -49.40 3.68 -7.59
CA ASN A 192 -50.69 2.97 -7.50
C ASN A 192 -50.69 1.96 -6.31
N PRO A 193 -51.79 1.85 -5.53
CA PRO A 193 -53.04 2.61 -5.60
C PRO A 193 -52.96 3.96 -4.91
N GLU A 194 -53.76 4.91 -5.42
CA GLU A 194 -53.88 6.27 -4.90
C GLU A 194 -54.28 6.35 -3.41
N SER A 195 -54.69 5.23 -2.82
CA SER A 195 -55.05 5.08 -1.40
C SER A 195 -53.87 4.77 -0.47
N ALA A 196 -52.62 4.76 -0.95
CA ALA A 196 -51.42 4.51 -0.15
C ALA A 196 -50.93 5.76 0.62
N ASP A 197 -50.16 5.55 1.69
CA ASP A 197 -49.41 6.60 2.38
C ASP A 197 -48.07 6.86 1.66
N TRP A 198 -47.61 8.12 1.67
CA TRP A 198 -46.43 8.56 0.90
C TRP A 198 -45.27 8.94 1.83
N LEU A 199 -44.06 8.48 1.49
CA LEU A 199 -42.81 8.94 2.08
C LEU A 199 -41.80 9.17 0.96
N TRP A 200 -41.38 10.43 0.80
CA TRP A 200 -40.32 10.86 -0.08
C TRP A 200 -39.06 11.02 0.75
N ASP A 201 -37.98 10.38 0.33
CA ASP A 201 -36.62 10.62 0.83
C ASP A 201 -35.84 11.30 -0.29
N PHE A 202 -35.31 12.50 -0.02
CA PHE A 202 -34.57 13.25 -1.02
C PHE A 202 -33.07 12.87 -1.06
N GLY A 203 -32.63 11.93 -0.23
CA GLY A 203 -31.26 11.39 -0.25
C GLY A 203 -30.21 12.29 0.43
N ASN A 204 -30.62 13.40 1.04
CA ASN A 204 -29.79 14.28 1.87
C ASN A 204 -30.24 14.31 3.35
N GLY A 205 -31.07 13.35 3.76
CA GLY A 205 -31.61 13.24 5.12
C GLY A 205 -32.94 13.99 5.33
N ASP A 206 -33.39 14.78 4.35
CA ASP A 206 -34.72 15.39 4.38
C ASP A 206 -35.77 14.43 3.79
N VAL A 207 -36.96 14.44 4.40
CA VAL A 207 -38.10 13.61 3.97
C VAL A 207 -39.39 14.43 3.84
N SER A 208 -40.35 13.94 3.06
CA SER A 208 -41.69 14.54 2.92
C SER A 208 -42.78 13.47 2.85
N THR A 209 -43.99 13.77 3.32
CA THR A 209 -45.16 12.86 3.21
C THR A 209 -46.27 13.40 2.31
N ASN A 210 -46.02 14.48 1.57
CA ASN A 210 -46.99 15.07 0.66
C ASN A 210 -47.20 14.19 -0.57
N TYR A 211 -48.43 14.17 -1.14
CA TYR A 211 -48.73 13.42 -2.37
C TYR A 211 -47.84 13.86 -3.54
N ASN A 212 -47.66 15.17 -3.76
CA ASN A 212 -46.73 15.74 -4.75
C ASN A 212 -45.87 16.82 -4.06
N PRO A 213 -44.70 16.50 -3.49
CA PRO A 213 -43.90 17.47 -2.77
C PRO A 213 -43.20 18.45 -3.70
N ILE A 214 -42.91 19.64 -3.17
CA ILE A 214 -42.00 20.59 -3.80
C ILE A 214 -40.79 20.71 -2.89
N TYR A 215 -39.61 20.38 -3.40
CA TYR A 215 -38.38 20.35 -2.62
C TYR A 215 -37.25 21.09 -3.33
N ALA A 216 -36.42 21.83 -2.59
CA ALA A 216 -35.27 22.55 -3.13
C ALA A 216 -34.00 21.99 -2.49
N PHE A 217 -33.15 21.37 -3.29
CA PHE A 217 -31.87 20.87 -2.81
C PHE A 217 -30.96 22.04 -2.48
N ALA A 218 -30.50 22.12 -1.22
CA ALA A 218 -29.51 23.11 -0.82
C ALA A 218 -28.09 22.80 -1.33
N GLU A 219 -27.89 21.64 -1.96
CA GLU A 219 -26.59 21.07 -2.31
C GLU A 219 -26.63 20.33 -3.67
N PRO A 220 -25.53 20.29 -4.46
CA PRO A 220 -25.43 19.47 -5.67
C PRO A 220 -25.42 17.97 -5.32
N ASN A 221 -26.07 17.13 -6.13
CA ASN A 221 -26.23 15.70 -5.86
C ASN A 221 -26.23 14.88 -7.16
N TYR A 222 -25.76 13.63 -7.12
CA TYR A 222 -25.79 12.65 -8.21
C TYR A 222 -26.15 11.27 -7.62
N ASN A 223 -27.42 10.97 -7.37
CA ASN A 223 -27.81 9.73 -6.65
C ASN A 223 -28.78 8.79 -7.38
N GLY A 224 -28.29 7.59 -7.74
CA GLY A 224 -28.84 6.27 -7.39
C GLY A 224 -29.92 5.55 -8.25
N ASP A 225 -29.54 4.40 -8.82
CA ASP A 225 -30.40 3.24 -9.13
C ASP A 225 -30.09 2.11 -8.12
N SER A 226 -31.08 1.64 -7.34
CA SER A 226 -31.65 0.26 -7.32
C SER A 226 -32.67 0.02 -6.18
N CYS A 227 -33.87 -0.48 -6.57
CA CYS A 227 -35.04 -1.05 -5.86
C CYS A 227 -35.65 -0.31 -4.63
N GLU A 228 -36.92 0.08 -4.56
CA GLU A 228 -38.06 0.15 -5.50
C GLU A 228 -38.22 1.63 -5.91
N PHE A 229 -38.07 1.91 -7.21
CA PHE A 229 -38.32 3.20 -7.88
C PHE A 229 -37.58 4.45 -7.33
N SER A 230 -36.26 4.47 -7.48
CA SER A 230 -35.45 5.69 -7.38
C SER A 230 -35.22 6.30 -8.78
N MET A 231 -35.04 7.63 -8.88
CA MET A 231 -34.61 8.32 -10.11
C MET A 231 -33.32 9.07 -9.82
N LEU A 232 -32.29 8.89 -10.65
CA LEU A 232 -31.07 9.69 -10.59
C LEU A 232 -31.38 11.15 -10.94
N ILE A 233 -31.31 12.03 -9.94
CA ILE A 233 -31.43 13.47 -10.14
C ILE A 233 -30.03 14.07 -9.99
N GLU A 234 -29.51 14.62 -11.09
CA GLU A 234 -28.25 15.36 -11.08
C GLU A 234 -28.55 16.84 -10.75
N VAL A 235 -28.25 17.26 -9.52
CA VAL A 235 -28.38 18.65 -9.05
C VAL A 235 -27.03 19.32 -9.20
N PHE A 236 -26.98 20.45 -9.91
CA PHE A 236 -25.76 21.23 -10.15
C PHE A 236 -25.82 22.56 -9.39
N PRO A 237 -24.67 23.14 -8.97
CA PRO A 237 -24.63 24.42 -8.26
C PRO A 237 -25.31 25.58 -9.00
N ASP A 238 -25.39 25.54 -10.33
CA ASP A 238 -26.04 26.57 -11.15
C ASP A 238 -26.80 25.96 -12.35
N ILE A 239 -27.97 26.54 -12.65
CA ILE A 239 -29.17 26.00 -13.35
C ILE A 239 -28.96 24.98 -14.46
N CYS A 240 -27.99 25.20 -15.32
CA CYS A 240 -27.66 24.43 -16.50
C CYS A 240 -26.22 24.87 -16.78
N ALA A 241 -25.25 24.41 -15.99
CA ALA A 241 -23.91 25.02 -15.82
C ALA A 241 -23.21 25.46 -17.14
N CYS A 242 -23.55 24.81 -18.25
CA CYS A 242 -23.03 25.10 -19.58
C CYS A 242 -24.19 25.38 -20.56
N ASN A 243 -25.13 26.27 -20.26
CA ASN A 243 -26.22 26.75 -21.15
C ASN A 243 -26.88 25.64 -22.02
N TRP A 244 -27.12 24.47 -21.43
CA TRP A 244 -27.44 23.21 -22.12
C TRP A 244 -28.89 22.78 -21.90
N SER A 245 -29.51 22.16 -22.91
CA SER A 245 -30.81 21.49 -22.87
C SER A 245 -30.60 19.97 -22.85
N LEU A 246 -31.15 19.26 -21.85
CA LEU A 246 -31.10 17.80 -21.70
C LEU A 246 -31.45 16.97 -22.95
N TYR A 247 -32.18 17.53 -23.92
CA TYR A 247 -32.43 16.88 -25.21
C TYR A 247 -31.17 16.64 -26.07
N ASP A 248 -30.00 17.21 -25.71
CA ASP A 248 -28.73 16.91 -26.39
C ASP A 248 -27.86 15.86 -25.67
N SER A 249 -28.40 15.10 -24.69
CA SER A 249 -27.65 13.98 -24.06
C SER A 249 -27.47 12.82 -25.04
N ILE A 250 -26.40 12.90 -25.82
CA ILE A 250 -26.02 11.84 -26.76
C ILE A 250 -25.25 10.77 -25.97
N ASP A 251 -25.91 9.66 -25.66
CA ASP A 251 -25.24 8.40 -25.36
C ASP A 251 -24.82 7.73 -26.68
N ILE A 252 -23.59 7.22 -26.74
CA ILE A 252 -23.06 6.51 -27.90
C ILE A 252 -22.78 5.08 -27.48
N VAL A 253 -23.47 4.12 -28.08
CA VAL A 253 -23.17 2.69 -27.91
C VAL A 253 -22.38 2.23 -29.13
N VAL A 254 -21.22 1.62 -28.90
CA VAL A 254 -20.35 1.04 -29.91
C VAL A 254 -20.50 -0.48 -29.84
N ASP A 255 -21.48 -0.98 -30.58
CA ASP A 255 -21.86 -2.40 -30.71
C ASP A 255 -21.27 -3.08 -31.95
N GLU A 256 -20.59 -2.31 -32.81
CA GLU A 256 -19.69 -2.75 -33.87
C GLU A 256 -18.45 -1.83 -33.91
N ASP A 257 -17.38 -2.25 -34.59
CA ASP A 257 -16.18 -1.41 -34.76
C ASP A 257 -16.54 -0.03 -35.34
N MET A 258 -16.27 1.03 -34.57
CA MET A 258 -16.68 2.40 -34.91
C MET A 258 -15.47 3.33 -34.98
N THR A 259 -15.51 4.31 -35.89
CA THR A 259 -14.53 5.41 -35.95
C THR A 259 -15.19 6.78 -35.83
N ILE A 260 -14.80 7.57 -34.83
CA ILE A 260 -15.17 8.98 -34.72
C ILE A 260 -14.17 9.80 -35.55
N SER A 261 -14.64 10.35 -36.68
CA SER A 261 -13.81 11.05 -37.67
C SER A 261 -14.01 12.58 -37.70
N SER A 262 -14.80 13.11 -36.76
CA SER A 262 -15.07 14.54 -36.60
C SER A 262 -15.02 14.96 -35.13
N ASP A 263 -14.84 16.24 -34.88
CA ASP A 263 -15.00 16.79 -33.53
C ASP A 263 -16.47 16.68 -33.12
N ILE A 264 -16.72 16.19 -31.90
CA ILE A 264 -18.06 16.06 -31.33
C ILE A 264 -18.07 16.53 -29.88
N SER A 265 -19.28 16.81 -29.38
CA SER A 265 -19.53 17.01 -27.95
C SER A 265 -20.45 15.89 -27.48
N VAL A 266 -20.09 15.25 -26.37
CA VAL A 266 -20.79 14.12 -25.78
C VAL A 266 -21.14 14.47 -24.35
N TYR A 267 -22.42 14.52 -24.05
CA TYR A 267 -22.88 14.90 -22.71
C TYR A 267 -23.22 13.68 -21.84
N GLY A 268 -23.52 12.54 -22.47
CA GLY A 268 -23.75 11.25 -21.81
C GLY A 268 -22.52 10.35 -21.88
N THR A 269 -22.74 9.04 -22.01
CA THR A 269 -21.69 8.02 -21.99
C THR A 269 -21.39 7.48 -23.39
N ILE A 270 -20.11 7.35 -23.73
CA ILE A 270 -19.67 6.49 -24.82
C ILE A 270 -19.38 5.10 -24.25
N THR A 271 -20.16 4.09 -24.61
CA THR A 271 -19.95 2.70 -24.17
C THR A 271 -19.42 1.85 -25.31
N VAL A 272 -18.24 1.25 -25.12
CA VAL A 272 -17.68 0.26 -26.05
C VAL A 272 -18.03 -1.14 -25.56
N GLU A 273 -18.88 -1.84 -26.33
CA GLU A 273 -19.35 -3.18 -25.98
C GLU A 273 -18.26 -4.24 -26.20
N PRO A 274 -18.31 -5.38 -25.47
CA PRO A 274 -17.33 -6.45 -25.60
C PRO A 274 -17.16 -6.94 -27.03
N GLY A 275 -15.91 -7.08 -27.48
CA GLY A 275 -15.55 -7.54 -28.82
C GLY A 275 -15.41 -6.44 -29.86
N ASN A 276 -15.74 -5.19 -29.52
CA ASN A 276 -15.71 -4.05 -30.46
C ASN A 276 -14.58 -3.08 -30.15
N THR A 277 -14.18 -2.33 -31.18
CA THR A 277 -13.16 -1.29 -31.13
C THR A 277 -13.77 0.07 -31.44
N LEU A 278 -13.59 1.03 -30.52
CA LEU A 278 -13.79 2.44 -30.80
C LEU A 278 -12.45 3.08 -31.19
N THR A 279 -12.38 3.61 -32.40
CA THR A 279 -11.24 4.42 -32.87
C THR A 279 -11.61 5.90 -32.88
N ILE A 280 -10.82 6.72 -32.21
CA ILE A 280 -10.88 8.18 -32.38
C ILE A 280 -9.80 8.56 -33.40
N ALA A 281 -10.20 9.11 -34.54
CA ALA A 281 -9.28 9.44 -35.62
C ALA A 281 -8.27 10.53 -35.22
N ASP A 282 -7.24 10.72 -36.04
CA ASP A 282 -6.23 11.75 -35.83
C ASP A 282 -6.82 13.18 -35.78
N ASP A 283 -6.16 14.04 -35.01
CA ASP A 283 -6.42 15.48 -34.90
C ASP A 283 -7.86 15.81 -34.48
N ARG A 284 -8.50 14.94 -33.68
CA ARG A 284 -9.89 15.12 -33.21
C ARG A 284 -9.94 15.70 -31.81
N ILE A 285 -10.95 16.55 -31.57
CA ILE A 285 -11.30 17.05 -30.23
C ILE A 285 -12.67 16.53 -29.85
N ILE A 286 -12.74 15.74 -28.77
CA ILE A 286 -13.97 15.26 -28.16
C ILE A 286 -14.20 16.04 -26.87
N ARG A 287 -15.35 16.70 -26.76
CA ARG A 287 -15.71 17.51 -25.59
C ARG A 287 -16.77 16.81 -24.76
N PHE A 288 -16.60 16.80 -23.45
CA PHE A 288 -17.50 16.13 -22.52
C PHE A 288 -18.20 17.12 -21.60
N GLY A 289 -19.51 16.93 -21.43
CA GLY A 289 -20.23 17.55 -20.31
C GLY A 289 -19.79 16.96 -18.97
N PRO A 290 -20.22 17.53 -17.83
CA PRO A 290 -19.83 17.05 -16.51
C PRO A 290 -20.18 15.58 -16.25
N ALA A 291 -21.35 15.13 -16.74
CA ALA A 291 -21.77 13.73 -16.68
C ALA A 291 -21.06 12.82 -17.71
N GLY A 292 -20.35 13.43 -18.65
CA GLY A 292 -19.76 12.75 -19.80
C GLY A 292 -18.62 11.81 -19.43
N GLN A 293 -18.58 10.65 -20.07
CA GLN A 293 -17.55 9.63 -19.83
C GLN A 293 -17.38 8.66 -21.01
N ILE A 294 -16.29 7.89 -20.98
CA ILE A 294 -16.10 6.73 -21.86
C ILE A 294 -15.99 5.46 -21.00
N ILE A 295 -16.74 4.42 -21.34
CA ILE A 295 -16.66 3.10 -20.72
C ILE A 295 -16.16 2.11 -21.77
N VAL A 296 -15.00 1.50 -21.51
CA VAL A 296 -14.44 0.41 -22.31
C VAL A 296 -14.71 -0.89 -21.55
N LYS A 297 -15.68 -1.69 -22.01
CA LYS A 297 -16.02 -2.96 -21.35
C LYS A 297 -14.91 -4.02 -21.55
N GLY A 298 -14.99 -5.11 -20.80
CA GLY A 298 -14.07 -6.24 -20.97
C GLY A 298 -14.11 -6.78 -22.40
N ASN A 299 -12.94 -7.13 -22.97
CA ASN A 299 -12.78 -7.52 -24.38
C ASN A 299 -13.10 -6.40 -25.40
N ALA A 300 -13.23 -5.14 -24.98
CA ALA A 300 -13.36 -3.99 -25.87
C ALA A 300 -12.05 -3.20 -25.97
N VAL A 301 -11.89 -2.42 -27.05
CA VAL A 301 -10.69 -1.61 -27.29
C VAL A 301 -11.07 -0.16 -27.57
N LEU A 302 -10.40 0.78 -26.90
CA LEU A 302 -10.36 2.19 -27.27
C LEU A 302 -9.00 2.51 -27.88
N HIS A 303 -9.00 2.85 -29.16
CA HIS A 303 -7.81 3.26 -29.90
C HIS A 303 -7.82 4.79 -30.11
N LEU A 304 -6.80 5.46 -29.58
CA LEU A 304 -6.62 6.90 -29.74
C LEU A 304 -5.64 7.22 -30.87
N GLY A 305 -6.12 7.95 -31.87
CA GLY A 305 -5.31 8.51 -32.94
C GLY A 305 -4.35 9.61 -32.46
N ARG A 306 -3.54 10.13 -33.37
CA ARG A 306 -2.52 11.15 -33.10
C ARG A 306 -3.18 12.49 -32.79
N TYR A 307 -2.63 13.25 -31.85
CA TYR A 307 -3.14 14.57 -31.45
C TYR A 307 -4.61 14.61 -31.01
N VAL A 308 -5.17 13.47 -30.59
CA VAL A 308 -6.53 13.44 -30.03
C VAL A 308 -6.57 14.20 -28.71
N VAL A 309 -7.57 15.07 -28.55
CA VAL A 309 -7.84 15.78 -27.30
C VAL A 309 -9.21 15.38 -26.77
N LEU A 310 -9.23 14.75 -25.60
CA LEU A 310 -10.43 14.50 -24.82
C LEU A 310 -10.47 15.54 -23.70
N THR A 311 -11.52 16.36 -23.63
CA THR A 311 -11.57 17.49 -22.69
C THR A 311 -12.99 17.76 -22.20
N SER A 312 -13.14 18.50 -21.11
CA SER A 312 -14.42 19.10 -20.74
C SER A 312 -14.88 20.14 -21.77
N LEU A 313 -16.14 20.53 -21.72
CA LEU A 313 -16.64 21.73 -22.40
C LEU A 313 -15.83 22.97 -21.93
N GLU A 314 -15.35 23.78 -22.88
CA GLU A 314 -14.53 24.97 -22.60
C GLU A 314 -15.36 26.27 -22.78
N GLU A 315 -16.66 26.20 -22.49
CA GLU A 315 -17.56 27.36 -22.64
C GLU A 315 -17.44 28.32 -21.44
N PRO A 316 -17.52 29.65 -21.65
CA PRO A 316 -17.47 30.60 -20.54
C PRO A 316 -18.56 30.35 -19.49
N GLY A 317 -18.16 30.08 -18.24
CA GLY A 317 -19.07 29.75 -17.14
C GLY A 317 -19.26 28.25 -16.88
N CYS A 318 -18.71 27.39 -17.72
CA CYS A 318 -18.73 25.93 -17.58
C CYS A 318 -17.45 25.44 -16.88
N ASP A 319 -17.30 25.77 -15.59
CA ASP A 319 -16.09 25.47 -14.80
C ASP A 319 -16.14 24.06 -14.17
N TYR A 320 -16.46 23.03 -14.96
CA TYR A 320 -16.67 21.66 -14.48
C TYR A 320 -15.88 20.63 -15.27
N MET A 321 -15.41 19.61 -14.56
CA MET A 321 -14.63 18.50 -15.10
C MET A 321 -15.56 17.35 -15.50
N TRP A 322 -15.16 16.56 -16.48
CA TRP A 322 -15.90 15.36 -16.91
C TRP A 322 -15.41 14.12 -16.15
N LYS A 323 -16.16 13.02 -16.15
CA LYS A 323 -15.85 11.84 -15.32
C LYS A 323 -14.61 11.08 -15.78
N GLY A 324 -14.24 11.17 -17.07
CA GLY A 324 -13.08 10.51 -17.65
C GLY A 324 -13.36 9.15 -18.30
N ILE A 325 -12.35 8.27 -18.32
CA ILE A 325 -12.43 6.96 -19.00
C ILE A 325 -12.40 5.84 -17.95
N GLU A 326 -13.36 4.92 -18.02
CA GLU A 326 -13.32 3.64 -17.29
C GLU A 326 -12.91 2.50 -18.23
N VAL A 327 -11.99 1.66 -17.77
CA VAL A 327 -11.48 0.51 -18.51
C VAL A 327 -11.72 -0.74 -17.70
N TRP A 328 -12.79 -1.44 -18.02
CA TRP A 328 -13.24 -2.59 -17.26
C TRP A 328 -12.47 -3.83 -17.68
N GLY A 329 -12.15 -4.65 -16.68
CA GLY A 329 -11.45 -5.91 -16.87
C GLY A 329 -12.09 -7.05 -16.09
N SER A 330 -11.27 -8.07 -15.82
CA SER A 330 -11.57 -9.11 -14.84
C SER A 330 -10.48 -9.14 -13.77
N GLY A 331 -10.87 -8.87 -12.52
CA GLY A 331 -9.96 -8.87 -11.37
C GLY A 331 -9.40 -10.25 -11.00
N LEU A 332 -9.97 -11.32 -11.56
CA LEU A 332 -9.55 -12.72 -11.36
C LEU A 332 -8.50 -13.19 -12.37
N LEU A 333 -8.39 -12.51 -13.51
CA LEU A 333 -7.61 -12.95 -14.66
C LEU A 333 -6.35 -12.09 -14.85
N PRO A 334 -5.28 -12.67 -15.42
CA PRO A 334 -4.08 -11.90 -15.77
C PRO A 334 -4.39 -10.85 -16.84
N SER A 335 -3.54 -9.84 -16.91
CA SER A 335 -3.60 -8.69 -17.82
C SER A 335 -3.42 -9.05 -19.30
N ASN A 336 -2.88 -10.23 -19.62
CA ASN A 336 -2.79 -10.73 -21.00
C ASN A 336 -4.06 -11.44 -21.49
N ASN A 337 -5.07 -11.59 -20.63
CA ASN A 337 -6.31 -12.25 -21.00
C ASN A 337 -7.18 -11.35 -21.90
N PRO A 338 -7.83 -11.87 -22.96
CA PRO A 338 -8.74 -11.11 -23.80
C PRO A 338 -9.94 -10.50 -23.05
N ALA A 339 -10.30 -11.00 -21.87
CA ALA A 339 -11.38 -10.45 -21.06
C ALA A 339 -11.09 -9.03 -20.51
N GLN A 340 -9.85 -8.55 -20.62
CA GLN A 340 -9.51 -7.19 -20.22
C GLN A 340 -9.94 -6.17 -21.28
N GLY A 341 -10.52 -5.05 -20.87
CA GLY A 341 -10.67 -3.87 -21.73
C GLY A 341 -9.31 -3.22 -21.96
N ILE A 342 -9.11 -2.63 -23.13
CA ILE A 342 -7.83 -2.09 -23.56
C ILE A 342 -7.98 -0.62 -23.97
N VAL A 343 -7.09 0.24 -23.47
CA VAL A 343 -6.84 1.56 -24.03
C VAL A 343 -5.45 1.59 -24.62
N GLU A 344 -5.36 1.99 -25.88
CA GLU A 344 -4.11 2.08 -26.62
C GLU A 344 -4.10 3.32 -27.53
N HIS A 345 -2.95 3.59 -28.14
CA HIS A 345 -2.80 4.71 -29.04
C HIS A 345 -1.89 4.40 -30.24
N GLY A 346 -2.03 5.20 -31.30
CA GLY A 346 -1.16 5.17 -32.48
C GLY A 346 0.27 5.68 -32.22
N THR A 347 1.16 5.52 -33.20
CA THR A 347 2.57 5.92 -33.10
C THR A 347 2.77 7.43 -33.36
N LYS A 348 3.35 8.16 -32.38
CA LYS A 348 3.67 9.62 -32.31
C LYS A 348 2.47 10.60 -32.41
N ALA A 349 2.28 11.66 -31.61
CA ALA A 349 2.56 12.07 -30.23
C ALA A 349 1.70 13.34 -30.01
N GLY A 350 1.28 13.68 -28.79
CA GLY A 350 0.55 14.93 -28.50
C GLY A 350 -0.94 14.75 -28.18
N MET A 351 -1.34 13.54 -27.81
CA MET A 351 -2.69 13.32 -27.29
C MET A 351 -2.83 13.95 -25.91
N LYS A 352 -4.04 14.42 -25.61
CA LYS A 352 -4.35 15.01 -24.32
C LYS A 352 -5.65 14.46 -23.76
N ILE A 353 -5.62 14.07 -22.50
CA ILE A 353 -6.80 13.94 -21.65
C ILE A 353 -6.77 15.14 -20.70
N LYS A 354 -7.76 16.02 -20.82
CA LYS A 354 -7.84 17.29 -20.11
C LYS A 354 -9.05 17.34 -19.20
N ASN A 355 -8.93 18.04 -18.08
CA ASN A 355 -10.07 18.44 -17.24
C ASN A 355 -10.98 17.27 -16.84
N ALA A 356 -10.41 16.09 -16.59
CA ALA A 356 -11.15 14.90 -16.16
C ALA A 356 -10.98 14.69 -14.66
N HIS A 357 -12.03 14.30 -13.94
CA HIS A 357 -11.94 13.92 -12.52
C HIS A 357 -10.94 12.77 -12.32
N ILE A 358 -11.04 11.73 -13.16
CA ILE A 358 -10.04 10.66 -13.29
C ILE A 358 -9.77 10.50 -14.78
N GLY A 359 -8.58 10.82 -15.28
CA GLY A 359 -8.26 10.70 -16.70
C GLY A 359 -8.53 9.30 -17.23
N ILE A 360 -7.93 8.29 -16.59
CA ILE A 360 -8.23 6.87 -16.84
C ILE A 360 -8.31 6.10 -15.52
N LEU A 361 -9.44 5.43 -15.29
CA LEU A 361 -9.64 4.44 -14.24
C LEU A 361 -9.52 3.03 -14.86
N ALA A 362 -8.48 2.29 -14.50
CA ALA A 362 -8.31 0.88 -14.89
C ALA A 362 -9.16 -0.03 -13.97
N GLY A 363 -10.47 0.14 -14.07
CA GLY A 363 -11.48 -0.53 -13.27
C GLY A 363 -12.84 0.18 -13.39
N LYS A 364 -13.72 -0.07 -12.41
CA LYS A 364 -15.09 0.44 -12.42
C LYS A 364 -15.45 1.06 -11.06
N ARG A 365 -16.13 2.21 -11.07
CA ARG A 365 -16.74 2.81 -9.88
C ARG A 365 -17.92 1.97 -9.39
N ASN A 366 -18.09 1.85 -8.08
CA ASN A 366 -19.22 1.15 -7.51
C ASN A 366 -20.30 2.15 -7.08
N MET A 367 -21.31 2.33 -7.91
CA MET A 367 -22.40 3.29 -7.65
C MET A 367 -23.27 2.89 -6.45
N SER A 368 -23.36 1.59 -6.13
CA SER A 368 -24.03 1.08 -4.93
C SER A 368 -23.37 1.53 -3.62
N TYR A 369 -22.18 2.15 -3.67
CA TYR A 369 -21.61 2.82 -2.50
C TYR A 369 -22.44 4.03 -2.06
N LEU A 370 -22.96 4.80 -3.02
CA LEU A 370 -23.71 6.03 -2.73
C LEU A 370 -25.07 5.73 -2.09
N THR A 371 -25.65 4.56 -2.38
CA THR A 371 -26.91 4.08 -1.80
C THR A 371 -26.72 3.37 -0.45
N GLY A 372 -25.47 3.13 -0.03
CA GLY A 372 -25.15 2.35 1.16
C GLY A 372 -25.36 0.84 1.01
N GLU A 373 -25.77 0.36 -0.16
CA GLU A 373 -25.93 -1.06 -0.47
C GLU A 373 -24.59 -1.80 -0.52
N SER A 374 -23.50 -1.07 -0.81
CA SER A 374 -22.15 -1.61 -0.80
C SER A 374 -21.22 -0.75 0.04
N PRO A 375 -20.38 -1.34 0.90
CA PRO A 375 -19.37 -0.58 1.64
C PRO A 375 -18.18 -0.16 0.75
N SER A 376 -18.00 -0.73 -0.45
CA SER A 376 -16.80 -0.50 -1.29
C SER A 376 -17.00 0.57 -2.35
N LEU A 377 -16.03 1.49 -2.48
CA LEU A 377 -15.99 2.48 -3.58
C LEU A 377 -15.79 1.87 -4.97
N TRP A 378 -15.17 0.69 -5.07
CA TRP A 378 -14.74 0.13 -6.34
C TRP A 378 -15.36 -1.26 -6.56
N ASP A 379 -15.75 -1.53 -7.80
CA ASP A 379 -16.19 -2.85 -8.22
C ASP A 379 -14.96 -3.68 -8.63
N PHE A 380 -14.39 -4.38 -7.65
CA PHE A 380 -13.18 -5.20 -7.84
C PHE A 380 -13.40 -6.39 -8.79
N SER A 381 -14.66 -6.75 -9.10
CA SER A 381 -14.93 -7.79 -10.11
C SER A 381 -14.58 -7.31 -11.52
N LYS A 382 -14.61 -6.00 -11.74
CA LYS A 382 -14.34 -5.32 -13.02
C LYS A 382 -12.98 -4.61 -13.06
N SER A 383 -12.07 -4.88 -12.13
CA SER A 383 -10.70 -4.37 -12.19
C SER A 383 -9.87 -5.05 -13.28
N GLY A 384 -8.71 -4.46 -13.64
CA GLY A 384 -7.73 -5.10 -14.52
C GLY A 384 -7.67 -4.61 -15.96
N GLY A 385 -8.32 -3.47 -16.27
CA GLY A 385 -8.13 -2.78 -17.53
C GLY A 385 -6.65 -2.58 -17.91
N VAL A 386 -6.36 -2.64 -19.20
CA VAL A 386 -5.00 -2.63 -19.74
C VAL A 386 -4.73 -1.35 -20.51
N LEU A 387 -3.68 -0.63 -20.11
CA LEU A 387 -3.18 0.58 -20.74
C LEU A 387 -1.88 0.23 -21.48
N LYS A 388 -1.89 0.37 -22.80
CA LYS A 388 -0.74 0.06 -23.67
C LYS A 388 -0.10 1.34 -24.19
N PHE A 389 0.56 2.09 -23.31
CA PHE A 389 1.27 3.30 -23.68
C PHE A 389 2.75 2.96 -23.87
N VAL A 390 3.13 2.57 -25.09
CA VAL A 390 4.44 1.96 -25.39
C VAL A 390 5.35 2.84 -26.25
N ASP A 391 4.92 4.05 -26.61
CA ASP A 391 5.76 4.99 -27.37
C ASP A 391 6.82 5.63 -26.47
N ASN A 392 8.07 5.65 -26.93
CA ASN A 392 9.21 6.21 -26.19
C ASN A 392 9.29 7.75 -26.27
N SER A 393 8.42 8.37 -27.07
CA SER A 393 8.25 9.82 -27.15
C SER A 393 7.07 10.26 -26.30
N LEU A 394 7.13 11.49 -25.77
CA LEU A 394 6.08 12.05 -24.92
C LEU A 394 4.76 12.16 -25.68
N SER A 395 3.92 11.13 -25.57
CA SER A 395 2.84 10.88 -26.53
C SER A 395 1.46 11.12 -25.92
N MET A 396 1.30 10.86 -24.62
CA MET A 396 0.07 11.07 -23.85
C MET A 396 0.28 12.12 -22.75
N THR A 397 -0.62 13.10 -22.68
CA THR A 397 -0.61 14.13 -21.62
C THR A 397 -1.93 14.11 -20.85
N PHE A 398 -1.84 14.01 -19.53
CA PHE A 398 -2.91 14.24 -18.58
C PHE A 398 -2.75 15.65 -18.02
N GLU A 399 -3.59 16.57 -18.47
CA GLU A 399 -3.47 18.01 -18.17
C GLU A 399 -4.70 18.47 -17.39
N ASN A 400 -4.49 19.03 -16.20
CA ASN A 400 -5.56 19.49 -15.31
C ASN A 400 -6.59 18.40 -14.97
N CYS A 401 -6.15 17.15 -14.81
CA CYS A 401 -6.99 16.08 -14.29
C CYS A 401 -6.95 16.07 -12.75
N GLY A 402 -8.05 15.68 -12.09
CA GLY A 402 -8.06 15.51 -10.63
C GLY A 402 -7.13 14.36 -10.24
N ILE A 403 -7.27 13.24 -10.94
CA ILE A 403 -6.35 12.11 -10.97
C ILE A 403 -6.00 11.82 -12.43
N GLY A 404 -4.73 11.61 -12.76
CA GLY A 404 -4.31 11.25 -14.12
C GLY A 404 -4.72 9.82 -14.50
N ILE A 405 -4.04 8.84 -13.91
CA ILE A 405 -4.34 7.41 -14.06
C ILE A 405 -4.52 6.77 -12.69
N LYS A 406 -5.53 5.90 -12.55
CA LYS A 406 -5.76 5.11 -11.34
C LYS A 406 -5.96 3.63 -11.65
N TYR A 407 -5.09 2.80 -11.09
CA TYR A 407 -5.27 1.37 -11.01
C TYR A 407 -5.91 0.98 -9.68
N ILE A 408 -6.86 0.05 -9.72
CA ILE A 408 -7.50 -0.50 -8.53
C ILE A 408 -7.11 -1.98 -8.32
N LYS A 409 -7.19 -2.44 -7.07
CA LYS A 409 -6.78 -3.79 -6.63
C LYS A 409 -7.39 -4.90 -7.52
N LYS A 410 -6.58 -5.90 -7.85
CA LYS A 410 -7.01 -7.16 -8.50
C LYS A 410 -6.82 -8.32 -7.54
N LYS A 411 -7.73 -9.29 -7.54
CA LYS A 411 -7.56 -10.52 -6.74
C LYS A 411 -6.36 -11.36 -7.20
N ASN A 412 -6.09 -11.40 -8.50
CA ASN A 412 -4.90 -12.06 -9.05
C ASN A 412 -3.61 -11.24 -8.85
N GLY A 413 -3.73 -9.92 -8.66
CA GLY A 413 -2.61 -8.98 -8.52
C GLY A 413 -1.81 -8.71 -9.80
N GLU A 414 -1.71 -9.66 -10.74
CA GLU A 414 -0.85 -9.54 -11.91
C GLU A 414 -1.28 -8.43 -12.88
N ASN A 415 -0.31 -7.65 -13.37
CA ASN A 415 -0.55 -6.55 -14.31
C ASN A 415 0.59 -6.26 -15.32
N THR A 416 1.36 -7.27 -15.72
CA THR A 416 2.57 -7.14 -16.58
C THR A 416 2.33 -6.57 -17.99
N GLN A 417 1.10 -6.59 -18.50
CA GLN A 417 0.78 -5.98 -19.80
C GLN A 417 0.59 -4.46 -19.74
N ASN A 418 0.48 -3.88 -18.55
CA ASN A 418 0.29 -2.45 -18.37
C ASN A 418 1.61 -1.71 -18.45
N CYS A 419 1.65 -0.70 -19.31
CA CYS A 419 2.81 0.16 -19.51
C CYS A 419 2.36 1.63 -19.56
N VAL A 420 2.90 2.41 -18.64
CA VAL A 420 2.83 3.88 -18.65
C VAL A 420 4.24 4.35 -19.03
N ASN A 421 4.43 4.64 -20.31
CA ASN A 421 5.71 5.09 -20.86
C ASN A 421 5.57 6.49 -21.42
N ALA A 422 6.52 7.36 -21.10
CA ALA A 422 6.63 8.70 -21.65
C ALA A 422 5.33 9.51 -21.56
N CYS A 423 4.58 9.36 -20.47
CA CYS A 423 3.39 10.14 -20.19
C CYS A 423 3.75 11.45 -19.48
N VAL A 424 2.93 12.48 -19.67
CA VAL A 424 3.08 13.77 -18.98
C VAL A 424 1.85 14.02 -18.12
N PHE A 425 2.04 14.20 -16.81
CA PHE A 425 1.03 14.57 -15.84
C PHE A 425 1.32 15.99 -15.37
N LYS A 426 0.39 16.92 -15.58
CA LYS A 426 0.63 18.31 -15.21
C LYS A 426 -0.62 19.10 -14.86
N THR A 427 -0.42 20.13 -14.04
CA THR A 427 -1.40 21.20 -13.83
C THR A 427 -0.90 22.50 -14.45
N GLU A 428 -1.64 23.03 -15.42
CA GLU A 428 -1.48 24.38 -15.97
C GLU A 428 -2.49 25.33 -15.30
N GLY A 429 -1.98 26.26 -14.49
CA GLY A 429 -2.84 27.13 -13.68
C GLY A 429 -3.39 26.39 -12.47
N ILE A 430 -4.72 26.28 -12.40
CA ILE A 430 -5.48 25.54 -11.37
C ILE A 430 -6.49 24.62 -12.05
N LEU A 431 -6.92 23.57 -11.37
CA LEU A 431 -8.03 22.72 -11.81
C LEU A 431 -9.30 23.58 -11.95
N ILE A 432 -10.02 23.39 -13.06
CA ILE A 432 -11.18 24.23 -13.37
C ILE A 432 -12.33 24.07 -12.37
N ASP A 433 -12.49 22.88 -11.77
CA ASP A 433 -13.54 22.63 -10.79
C ASP A 433 -13.13 23.20 -9.41
N PRO A 434 -13.88 24.17 -8.86
CA PRO A 434 -13.57 24.85 -7.60
C PRO A 434 -13.63 23.95 -6.36
N HIS A 435 -14.20 22.75 -6.45
CA HIS A 435 -14.23 21.79 -5.34
C HIS A 435 -12.87 21.13 -5.08
N TYR A 436 -11.89 21.27 -5.98
CA TYR A 436 -10.51 20.85 -5.69
C TYR A 436 -9.74 21.84 -4.83
N LEU A 437 -10.34 22.98 -4.45
CA LEU A 437 -9.76 23.91 -3.50
C LEU A 437 -10.06 23.48 -2.07
N LYS A 438 -9.03 23.26 -1.24
CA LYS A 438 -9.20 22.74 0.14
C LYS A 438 -10.08 23.60 1.05
N THR A 439 -10.17 24.92 0.80
CA THR A 439 -11.02 25.84 1.56
C THR A 439 -12.48 25.86 1.11
N ASN A 440 -12.82 25.15 0.04
CA ASN A 440 -14.19 24.97 -0.39
C ASN A 440 -14.96 24.14 0.66
N ALA A 441 -16.20 24.54 0.96
CA ALA A 441 -17.06 23.81 1.91
C ALA A 441 -17.42 22.41 1.41
N PHE A 442 -17.52 22.22 0.09
CA PHE A 442 -17.94 20.98 -0.58
C PHE A 442 -16.79 20.28 -1.30
N LYS A 443 -15.57 20.43 -0.78
CA LYS A 443 -14.35 19.95 -1.41
C LYS A 443 -14.35 18.44 -1.69
N TYR A 444 -13.65 18.00 -2.72
CA TYR A 444 -13.50 16.58 -3.03
C TYR A 444 -12.43 15.88 -2.17
N PRO A 445 -12.51 14.55 -2.00
CA PRO A 445 -13.74 13.76 -2.18
C PRO A 445 -14.80 14.19 -1.15
N ASN A 446 -16.07 14.07 -1.52
CA ASN A 446 -17.21 14.28 -0.63
C ASN A 446 -18.19 13.11 -0.74
N ILE A 447 -19.24 13.11 0.08
CA ILE A 447 -20.21 12.00 0.14
C ILE A 447 -20.89 11.69 -1.20
N PHE A 448 -21.04 12.70 -2.07
CA PHE A 448 -21.68 12.57 -3.38
C PHE A 448 -20.66 12.22 -4.49
N ASN A 449 -19.40 12.59 -4.30
CA ASN A 449 -18.31 12.37 -5.25
C ASN A 449 -17.10 11.73 -4.55
N PRO A 450 -17.24 10.51 -4.00
CA PRO A 450 -16.21 9.90 -3.17
C PRO A 450 -15.06 9.31 -4.00
N PHE A 451 -15.23 9.19 -5.32
CA PHE A 451 -14.23 8.63 -6.24
C PHE A 451 -13.17 9.65 -6.70
N ASN A 452 -13.47 10.94 -6.55
CA ASN A 452 -12.65 12.04 -7.05
C ASN A 452 -11.36 12.20 -6.21
N GLY A 453 -10.32 12.76 -6.82
CA GLY A 453 -9.10 13.12 -6.11
C GLY A 453 -9.34 14.13 -4.98
N ASN A 454 -8.40 14.21 -4.05
CA ASN A 454 -8.46 15.10 -2.89
C ASN A 454 -8.21 16.55 -3.28
N ALA A 455 -9.00 17.44 -2.67
CA ALA A 455 -8.79 18.86 -2.74
C ALA A 455 -7.53 19.27 -1.97
N ASN A 456 -6.71 20.12 -2.57
CA ASN A 456 -5.48 20.62 -1.98
C ASN A 456 -5.42 22.16 -2.00
N PHE A 457 -4.45 22.73 -1.30
CA PHE A 457 -4.34 24.19 -1.15
C PHE A 457 -3.98 24.90 -2.46
N SER A 458 -3.29 24.21 -3.37
CA SER A 458 -2.89 24.75 -4.66
C SER A 458 -3.92 24.53 -5.76
N GLN A 459 -5.04 23.85 -5.47
CA GLN A 459 -6.06 23.45 -6.44
C GLN A 459 -5.43 22.81 -7.69
N ARG A 460 -4.47 21.91 -7.50
CA ARG A 460 -3.75 21.19 -8.58
C ARG A 460 -4.16 19.73 -8.63
N THR A 461 -3.76 19.01 -9.68
CA THR A 461 -3.92 17.54 -9.78
C THR A 461 -3.47 16.89 -8.48
N ASP A 462 -4.35 16.10 -7.85
CA ASP A 462 -4.07 15.39 -6.61
C ASP A 462 -3.04 14.28 -6.87
N LEU A 463 -3.38 13.37 -7.79
CA LEU A 463 -2.54 12.20 -8.10
C LEU A 463 -2.23 12.18 -9.60
N GLY A 464 -0.96 12.13 -9.98
CA GLY A 464 -0.56 11.86 -11.36
C GLY A 464 -0.89 10.42 -11.75
N LEU A 465 -0.19 9.47 -11.12
CA LEU A 465 -0.37 8.03 -11.32
C LEU A 465 -0.59 7.32 -9.98
N SER A 466 -1.68 6.58 -9.86
CA SER A 466 -2.02 5.81 -8.66
C SER A 466 -2.03 4.31 -8.92
N VAL A 467 -1.25 3.55 -8.15
CA VAL A 467 -1.13 2.10 -8.26
C VAL A 467 -1.51 1.42 -6.95
N TRP A 468 -2.55 0.59 -6.99
CA TRP A 468 -3.06 -0.08 -5.80
C TRP A 468 -3.30 -1.57 -6.01
N GLY A 469 -2.72 -2.41 -5.14
CA GLY A 469 -3.06 -3.83 -5.03
C GLY A 469 -2.75 -4.65 -6.27
N ILE A 470 -1.74 -4.23 -7.05
CA ILE A 470 -1.32 -4.89 -8.29
C ILE A 470 0.21 -4.90 -8.42
N TRP A 471 0.73 -5.83 -9.22
CA TRP A 471 2.17 -5.98 -9.46
C TRP A 471 2.51 -6.14 -10.94
N GLY A 472 3.72 -5.71 -11.32
CA GLY A 472 4.25 -5.88 -12.67
C GLY A 472 3.97 -4.70 -13.63
N ASN A 473 3.39 -3.61 -13.14
CA ASN A 473 3.24 -2.38 -13.92
C ASN A 473 4.60 -1.82 -14.34
N GLN A 474 4.71 -1.41 -15.61
CA GLN A 474 5.89 -0.73 -16.13
C GLN A 474 5.66 0.79 -16.11
N VAL A 475 6.48 1.54 -15.37
CA VAL A 475 6.45 3.01 -15.30
C VAL A 475 7.79 3.55 -15.79
N LYS A 476 7.79 4.29 -16.90
CA LYS A 476 9.04 4.60 -17.62
C LYS A 476 9.04 5.98 -18.25
N GLY A 477 10.05 6.79 -17.94
CA GLY A 477 10.28 8.06 -18.65
C GLY A 477 9.15 9.09 -18.54
N ASP A 478 8.35 9.02 -17.48
CA ASP A 478 7.17 9.87 -17.28
C ASP A 478 7.54 11.23 -16.65
N ARG A 479 6.71 12.25 -16.87
CA ARG A 479 6.93 13.59 -16.31
C ARG A 479 5.76 14.02 -15.43
N PHE A 480 6.05 14.42 -14.21
CA PHE A 480 5.10 14.92 -13.23
C PHE A 480 5.46 16.37 -12.92
N ASN A 481 4.59 17.31 -13.26
CA ASN A 481 4.87 18.74 -13.10
C ASN A 481 3.69 19.47 -12.47
N ASN A 482 3.91 20.09 -11.31
CA ASN A 482 2.87 20.83 -10.59
C ASN A 482 1.67 19.94 -10.24
N VAL A 483 1.95 18.80 -9.60
CA VAL A 483 0.95 17.86 -9.09
C VAL A 483 1.19 17.67 -7.58
N GLU A 484 0.16 17.32 -6.80
CA GLU A 484 0.34 17.14 -5.36
C GLU A 484 1.19 15.90 -5.07
N PHE A 485 0.78 14.75 -5.61
CA PHE A 485 1.53 13.50 -5.62
C PHE A 485 1.81 13.11 -7.07
N GLY A 486 3.09 12.97 -7.43
CA GLY A 486 3.48 12.47 -8.75
C GLY A 486 2.95 11.05 -8.96
N LEU A 487 3.46 10.15 -8.14
CA LEU A 487 3.09 8.74 -8.15
C LEU A 487 2.78 8.27 -6.73
N ASP A 488 1.68 7.55 -6.53
CA ASP A 488 1.42 6.87 -5.26
C ASP A 488 1.25 5.35 -5.39
N SER A 489 1.66 4.64 -4.34
CA SER A 489 1.64 3.17 -4.23
C SER A 489 0.93 2.74 -2.95
N LYS A 490 0.04 1.75 -3.09
CA LYS A 490 -0.70 1.13 -1.99
C LYS A 490 -0.66 -0.39 -2.16
N ASP A 491 0.10 -1.11 -1.35
CA ASP A 491 0.19 -2.58 -1.42
C ASP A 491 0.43 -3.10 -2.85
N ALA A 492 1.36 -2.45 -3.55
CA ALA A 492 1.62 -2.68 -4.96
C ALA A 492 3.12 -2.89 -5.22
N ARG A 493 3.44 -3.42 -6.41
CA ARG A 493 4.82 -3.57 -6.89
C ARG A 493 4.97 -3.06 -8.31
N PHE A 494 5.85 -2.10 -8.50
CA PHE A 494 6.21 -1.57 -9.82
C PHE A 494 7.64 -1.05 -9.82
N ASP A 495 8.15 -0.88 -11.03
CA ASP A 495 9.46 -0.29 -11.27
C ASP A 495 9.31 1.07 -11.96
N VAL A 496 10.05 2.07 -11.48
CA VAL A 496 10.21 3.38 -12.12
C VAL A 496 11.62 3.46 -12.66
N VAL A 497 11.75 3.37 -13.98
CA VAL A 497 13.07 3.29 -14.65
C VAL A 497 13.12 4.17 -15.90
N SER A 498 14.32 4.34 -16.45
CA SER A 498 14.47 4.96 -17.77
C SER A 498 13.73 4.15 -18.84
N ASN A 499 13.12 4.85 -19.80
CA ASN A 499 12.56 4.18 -20.96
C ASN A 499 13.66 3.67 -21.90
N GLU A 500 13.26 2.97 -22.96
CA GLU A 500 14.15 2.30 -23.91
C GLU A 500 15.05 3.27 -24.69
N THR A 501 14.77 4.58 -24.65
CA THR A 501 15.61 5.64 -25.24
C THR A 501 16.51 6.35 -24.23
N GLY A 502 16.50 5.93 -22.97
CA GLY A 502 17.25 6.54 -21.88
C GLY A 502 16.61 7.82 -21.33
N VAL A 503 15.32 8.06 -21.59
CA VAL A 503 14.57 9.14 -20.96
C VAL A 503 14.15 8.69 -19.56
N ASN A 504 14.52 9.47 -18.58
CA ASN A 504 14.25 9.23 -17.17
C ASN A 504 12.92 9.85 -16.76
N SER A 505 12.29 9.29 -15.72
CA SER A 505 11.14 9.93 -15.10
C SER A 505 11.57 11.19 -14.33
N ASP A 506 10.74 12.23 -14.37
CA ASP A 506 11.02 13.55 -13.83
C ASP A 506 9.86 14.05 -12.96
N PHE A 507 10.17 14.52 -11.76
CA PHE A 507 9.22 14.99 -10.76
C PHE A 507 9.58 16.41 -10.36
N TYR A 508 8.76 17.36 -10.78
CA TYR A 508 8.99 18.79 -10.59
C TYR A 508 7.81 19.47 -9.90
N ASN A 509 8.08 20.30 -8.90
CA ASN A 509 7.07 21.10 -8.19
C ASN A 509 5.95 20.23 -7.61
N CYS A 510 6.30 19.17 -6.88
CA CYS A 510 5.37 18.25 -6.24
C CYS A 510 5.41 18.36 -4.71
N LYS A 511 4.34 17.98 -3.99
CA LYS A 511 4.44 17.78 -2.53
C LYS A 511 5.12 16.45 -2.23
N PHE A 512 4.77 15.41 -2.98
CA PHE A 512 5.49 14.14 -3.01
C PHE A 512 5.80 13.75 -4.44
N GLY A 513 7.04 13.35 -4.70
CA GLY A 513 7.40 12.76 -6.00
C GLY A 513 6.78 11.37 -6.13
N ILE A 514 7.28 10.45 -5.32
CA ILE A 514 6.79 9.07 -5.18
C ILE A 514 6.39 8.84 -3.72
N PHE A 515 5.14 8.43 -3.49
CA PHE A 515 4.58 8.18 -2.17
C PHE A 515 4.14 6.72 -2.03
N ILE A 516 4.89 5.93 -1.28
CA ILE A 516 4.62 4.52 -1.02
C ILE A 516 4.11 4.38 0.42
N SER A 517 2.88 3.86 0.58
CA SER A 517 2.32 3.58 1.91
C SER A 517 1.57 2.25 1.90
N ASN A 518 2.23 1.23 2.44
CA ASN A 518 1.68 -0.12 2.51
C ASN A 518 0.92 -0.36 3.82
N SER A 519 -0.19 -1.09 3.73
CA SER A 519 -0.94 -1.55 4.90
C SER A 519 -0.16 -2.60 5.69
N VAL A 520 0.72 -3.35 5.03
CA VAL A 520 1.58 -4.36 5.65
C VAL A 520 3.01 -4.34 5.11
N PRO A 521 4.02 -4.70 5.93
CA PRO A 521 5.41 -4.79 5.50
C PRO A 521 5.69 -6.11 4.75
N SER A 522 5.16 -6.24 3.53
CA SER A 522 5.31 -7.45 2.70
C SER A 522 6.46 -7.34 1.70
N ALA A 523 7.22 -8.43 1.53
CA ALA A 523 8.27 -8.51 0.53
C ALA A 523 7.74 -8.53 -0.92
N LEU A 524 6.44 -8.78 -1.11
CA LEU A 524 5.80 -8.78 -2.43
C LEU A 524 5.54 -7.38 -2.98
N PHE A 525 5.65 -6.34 -2.14
CA PHE A 525 5.46 -4.92 -2.49
C PHE A 525 6.79 -4.19 -2.68
N LYS A 526 7.81 -4.91 -3.19
CA LYS A 526 9.11 -4.34 -3.50
C LYS A 526 9.01 -3.38 -4.69
N HIS A 527 9.66 -2.23 -4.60
CA HIS A 527 9.81 -1.28 -5.71
C HIS A 527 11.25 -1.19 -6.20
N ASN A 528 11.41 -0.92 -7.50
CA ASN A 528 12.67 -0.48 -8.08
C ASN A 528 12.55 0.97 -8.58
N ILE A 529 13.34 1.89 -8.03
CA ILE A 529 13.30 3.32 -8.39
C ILE A 529 14.70 3.73 -8.85
N GLU A 530 14.89 3.77 -10.17
CA GLU A 530 16.19 4.04 -10.78
C GLU A 530 16.17 5.22 -11.74
N ASN A 531 17.28 5.95 -11.73
CA ASN A 531 17.57 7.00 -12.71
C ASN A 531 16.49 8.09 -12.78
N CYS A 532 15.76 8.40 -11.71
CA CYS A 532 14.76 9.46 -11.71
C CYS A 532 15.35 10.83 -11.37
N TYR A 533 14.66 11.89 -11.79
CA TYR A 533 14.95 13.28 -11.45
C TYR A 533 13.89 13.85 -10.51
N PHE A 534 14.32 14.53 -9.46
CA PHE A 534 13.44 15.19 -8.49
C PHE A 534 13.91 16.61 -8.24
N ASP A 535 13.01 17.59 -8.32
CA ASP A 535 13.31 18.97 -7.95
C ASP A 535 12.05 19.75 -7.57
N HIS A 536 12.23 20.80 -6.76
CA HIS A 536 11.13 21.57 -6.18
C HIS A 536 10.11 20.66 -5.46
N ILE A 537 10.58 19.83 -4.53
CA ILE A 537 9.71 19.00 -3.69
C ILE A 537 9.50 19.63 -2.32
N TYR A 538 8.33 20.24 -2.14
CA TYR A 538 7.97 21.00 -0.94
C TYR A 538 6.45 21.03 -0.72
N ASP A 539 6.06 21.33 0.53
CA ASP A 539 4.67 21.60 0.86
C ASP A 539 4.35 23.10 0.62
N PRO A 540 3.43 23.43 -0.31
CA PRO A 540 3.10 24.82 -0.63
C PRO A 540 2.40 25.58 0.50
N THR A 541 1.94 24.89 1.54
CA THR A 541 1.27 25.48 2.72
C THR A 541 2.24 26.04 3.75
N VAL A 542 3.47 25.56 3.71
CA VAL A 542 4.53 25.99 4.62
C VAL A 542 5.17 27.25 4.06
N SER A 543 5.18 28.32 4.86
CA SER A 543 5.85 29.56 4.46
C SER A 543 7.36 29.33 4.37
N ILE A 544 7.92 29.62 3.19
CA ILE A 544 9.36 29.54 2.94
C ILE A 544 10.11 30.43 3.93
N GLY A 545 11.22 29.92 4.47
CA GLY A 545 12.01 30.60 5.49
C GLY A 545 11.43 30.56 6.92
N THR A 546 10.37 29.78 7.17
CA THR A 546 9.85 29.54 8.53
C THR A 546 10.26 28.16 9.07
N GLU A 547 10.29 28.01 10.39
CA GLU A 547 10.54 26.71 11.05
C GLU A 547 9.33 25.75 10.99
N ALA A 548 8.27 26.11 10.26
CA ALA A 548 7.08 25.27 10.15
C ALA A 548 7.40 23.96 9.42
N LYS A 549 7.04 22.84 10.05
CA LYS A 549 7.34 21.48 9.58
C LYS A 549 6.16 20.94 8.77
N SER A 550 6.43 20.29 7.64
CA SER A 550 5.45 19.45 6.93
C SER A 550 6.11 18.17 6.44
N LEU A 551 5.33 17.09 6.38
CA LEU A 551 5.75 15.84 5.76
C LEU A 551 5.67 15.99 4.24
N THR A 552 6.83 16.07 3.60
CA THR A 552 7.02 16.12 2.14
C THR A 552 8.34 15.43 1.79
N ALA A 553 8.38 14.66 0.71
CA ALA A 553 9.60 14.00 0.26
C ALA A 553 9.55 13.69 -1.25
N ALA A 554 10.72 13.66 -1.89
CA ALA A 554 10.82 13.19 -3.28
C ALA A 554 10.48 11.70 -3.36
N ILE A 555 10.96 10.88 -2.43
CA ILE A 555 10.54 9.49 -2.26
C ILE A 555 10.17 9.28 -0.79
N TYR A 556 8.92 8.95 -0.52
CA TYR A 556 8.42 8.56 0.79
C TYR A 556 8.05 7.08 0.80
N VAL A 557 8.50 6.34 1.81
CA VAL A 557 8.23 4.91 1.98
C VAL A 557 7.80 4.58 3.40
N ASN A 558 6.57 4.10 3.55
CA ASN A 558 6.01 3.55 4.79
C ASN A 558 5.74 2.05 4.61
N ASN A 559 6.17 1.22 5.57
CA ASN A 559 6.07 -0.24 5.51
C ASN A 559 6.72 -0.85 4.24
N GLY A 560 7.80 -0.26 3.75
CA GLY A 560 8.57 -0.78 2.63
C GLY A 560 9.42 -2.00 3.02
N ARG A 561 9.58 -2.94 2.08
CA ARG A 561 10.47 -4.10 2.22
C ARG A 561 11.19 -4.33 0.91
N TYR A 562 12.52 -4.45 0.98
CA TYR A 562 13.39 -4.75 -0.17
C TYR A 562 13.41 -3.70 -1.29
N ASP A 563 12.91 -2.48 -1.03
CA ASP A 563 12.93 -1.40 -2.03
C ASP A 563 14.36 -1.07 -2.47
N PHE A 564 14.54 -0.91 -3.78
CA PHE A 564 15.82 -0.61 -4.41
C PHE A 564 15.77 0.79 -5.02
N ILE A 565 16.57 1.72 -4.49
CA ILE A 565 16.57 3.13 -4.88
C ILE A 565 17.97 3.52 -5.33
N LYS A 566 18.17 3.68 -6.65
CA LYS A 566 19.52 3.83 -7.22
C LYS A 566 19.64 4.91 -8.29
N ASN A 567 20.79 5.59 -8.32
CA ASN A 567 21.16 6.54 -9.38
C ASN A 567 20.16 7.68 -9.61
N ASN A 568 19.35 8.03 -8.60
CA ASN A 568 18.43 9.15 -8.70
C ASN A 568 19.17 10.47 -8.46
N ILE A 569 18.71 11.53 -9.12
CA ILE A 569 19.28 12.87 -9.05
C ILE A 569 18.24 13.80 -8.42
N PHE A 570 18.59 14.33 -7.26
CA PHE A 570 17.79 15.26 -6.48
C PHE A 570 18.40 16.67 -6.65
N SER A 571 17.78 17.45 -7.55
CA SER A 571 18.11 18.80 -8.03
C SER A 571 19.36 18.94 -8.93
N TYR A 572 19.28 19.86 -9.91
CA TYR A 572 20.32 20.11 -10.92
C TYR A 572 21.32 21.20 -10.50
N ASN A 573 22.19 20.96 -9.51
CA ASN A 573 23.37 21.80 -9.21
C ASN A 573 23.13 23.34 -9.18
N ASP A 574 21.91 23.81 -8.93
CA ASP A 574 21.53 25.23 -9.01
C ASP A 574 21.33 25.79 -7.61
N ILE A 575 22.30 26.57 -7.15
CA ILE A 575 22.32 27.22 -5.83
C ILE A 575 21.50 28.51 -5.78
N SER A 576 20.81 28.88 -6.86
CA SER A 576 20.02 30.11 -6.90
C SER A 576 18.68 30.03 -6.16
N ASN A 577 18.16 28.83 -5.93
CA ASN A 577 16.90 28.57 -5.22
C ASN A 577 17.15 28.20 -3.77
N SER A 578 16.25 28.59 -2.85
CA SER A 578 16.31 28.18 -1.42
C SER A 578 16.17 26.65 -1.27
N GLN A 579 16.85 26.07 -0.27
CA GLN A 579 16.62 24.66 0.12
C GLN A 579 15.19 24.40 0.58
N ASP A 580 14.45 25.44 0.93
CA ASP A 580 13.03 25.34 1.31
C ASP A 580 12.13 24.82 0.20
N TYR A 581 12.58 24.91 -1.06
CA TYR A 581 11.89 24.28 -2.19
C TYR A 581 12.18 22.78 -2.30
N ASN A 582 13.11 22.24 -1.51
CA ASN A 582 13.57 20.85 -1.57
C ASN A 582 13.75 20.29 -0.14
N TYR A 583 12.66 19.78 0.44
CA TYR A 583 12.63 19.41 1.85
C TYR A 583 13.36 18.09 2.13
N CYS A 584 12.82 16.94 1.73
CA CYS A 584 13.44 15.64 1.99
C CYS A 584 13.62 14.84 0.68
N GLY A 585 14.82 14.34 0.42
CA GLY A 585 15.09 13.51 -0.75
C GLY A 585 14.45 12.13 -0.61
N ILE A 586 14.92 11.32 0.33
CA ILE A 586 14.36 10.00 0.61
C ILE A 586 13.94 9.92 2.08
N TYR A 587 12.71 9.51 2.33
CA TYR A 587 12.15 9.32 3.65
C TYR A 587 11.65 7.88 3.79
N THR A 588 12.20 7.10 4.72
CA THR A 588 11.72 5.75 5.03
C THR A 588 11.28 5.67 6.49
N THR A 589 10.13 5.04 6.74
CA THR A 589 9.61 4.80 8.09
C THR A 589 9.05 3.38 8.19
N ASN A 590 9.35 2.70 9.30
CA ASN A 590 8.96 1.29 9.54
C ASN A 590 9.32 0.38 8.36
N SER A 591 10.37 0.75 7.62
CA SER A 591 10.76 0.17 6.36
C SER A 591 12.13 -0.47 6.53
N SER A 592 12.33 -1.65 5.96
CA SER A 592 13.54 -2.43 6.20
C SER A 592 13.99 -3.19 4.96
N SER A 593 15.19 -3.75 5.02
CA SER A 593 15.79 -4.53 3.94
C SER A 593 15.99 -3.77 2.62
N PHE A 594 15.87 -2.43 2.64
CA PHE A 594 16.02 -1.59 1.45
C PHE A 594 17.48 -1.39 1.05
N ASN A 595 17.71 -0.96 -0.19
CA ASN A 595 19.00 -0.56 -0.72
C ASN A 595 18.92 0.83 -1.34
N ILE A 596 19.61 1.81 -0.75
CA ILE A 596 19.73 3.18 -1.26
C ILE A 596 21.17 3.40 -1.71
N ILE A 597 21.38 3.44 -3.03
CA ILE A 597 22.71 3.30 -3.65
C ILE A 597 22.97 4.38 -4.70
N GLU A 598 24.13 5.03 -4.65
CA GLU A 598 24.64 5.90 -5.74
C GLU A 598 23.72 7.07 -6.12
N ASN A 599 22.87 7.54 -5.21
CA ASN A 599 22.02 8.70 -5.44
C ASN A 599 22.79 10.02 -5.22
N ILE A 600 22.40 11.08 -5.93
CA ILE A 600 23.02 12.40 -5.83
C ILE A 600 22.00 13.41 -5.29
N PHE A 601 22.34 14.03 -4.16
CA PHE A 601 21.56 15.08 -3.52
C PHE A 601 22.31 16.39 -3.58
N TYR A 602 21.66 17.43 -4.11
CA TYR A 602 22.22 18.76 -4.21
C TYR A 602 21.28 19.81 -3.64
N TYR A 603 21.70 20.50 -2.56
CA TYR A 603 20.95 21.63 -1.98
C TYR A 603 19.57 21.25 -1.39
N TRP A 604 19.47 20.13 -0.68
CA TRP A 604 18.24 19.65 0.01
C TRP A 604 18.28 19.91 1.52
N GLN A 605 17.15 20.16 2.17
CA GLN A 605 17.16 20.27 3.64
C GLN A 605 17.57 18.94 4.30
N TYR A 606 17.01 17.83 3.82
CA TYR A 606 17.33 16.49 4.28
C TYR A 606 17.62 15.59 3.07
N GLY A 607 18.79 14.97 3.04
CA GLY A 607 19.14 13.99 2.02
C GLY A 607 18.33 12.71 2.18
N ILE A 608 18.67 11.93 3.21
CA ILE A 608 17.95 10.70 3.58
C ILE A 608 17.51 10.78 5.05
N ILE A 609 16.26 10.42 5.32
CA ILE A 609 15.72 10.18 6.66
C ILE A 609 15.30 8.71 6.72
N THR A 610 15.77 7.98 7.73
CA THR A 610 15.32 6.60 7.99
C THR A 610 14.89 6.44 9.44
N ILE A 611 13.70 5.90 9.63
CA ILE A 611 13.08 5.74 10.94
C ILE A 611 12.64 4.29 11.12
N ASN A 612 13.03 3.69 12.24
CA ASN A 612 12.63 2.34 12.65
C ASN A 612 12.85 1.26 11.56
N THR A 613 14.11 1.01 11.16
CA THR A 613 14.40 -0.12 10.26
C THR A 613 14.35 -1.48 10.94
N SER A 614 14.36 -1.50 12.28
CA SER A 614 14.36 -2.72 13.10
C SER A 614 15.45 -3.73 12.67
N LYS A 615 15.23 -5.01 12.94
CA LYS A 615 16.16 -6.12 12.63
C LYS A 615 16.40 -6.30 11.13
N GLY A 616 15.42 -5.98 10.28
CA GLY A 616 15.57 -6.06 8.82
C GLY A 616 16.58 -5.05 8.26
N GLY A 617 16.85 -3.96 9.00
CA GLY A 617 17.90 -3.02 8.65
C GLY A 617 17.72 -2.37 7.29
N GLY A 618 18.83 -2.12 6.59
CA GLY A 618 18.85 -1.55 5.26
C GLY A 618 20.27 -1.12 4.88
N ASN A 619 20.50 -0.84 3.61
CA ASN A 619 21.81 -0.45 3.10
C ASN A 619 21.76 0.96 2.52
N ILE A 620 22.56 1.88 3.06
CA ILE A 620 22.83 3.20 2.47
C ILE A 620 24.31 3.22 2.08
N ILE A 621 24.61 2.69 0.89
CA ILE A 621 25.97 2.30 0.51
C ILE A 621 26.32 2.68 -0.93
N SER A 622 27.54 2.36 -1.35
CA SER A 622 27.99 2.43 -2.75
C SER A 622 27.67 1.17 -3.53
N GLY A 623 27.44 1.35 -4.83
CA GLY A 623 27.26 0.28 -5.81
C GLY A 623 28.59 -0.16 -6.41
N ILE A 624 28.51 -0.92 -7.51
CA ILE A 624 29.67 -1.56 -8.13
C ILE A 624 30.57 -0.54 -8.85
N GLU A 625 29.98 0.55 -9.35
CA GLU A 625 30.63 1.49 -10.26
C GLU A 625 30.96 2.84 -9.62
N GLY A 626 30.42 3.12 -8.43
CA GLY A 626 30.51 4.41 -7.77
C GLY A 626 31.10 4.39 -6.37
N LEU A 627 31.04 5.55 -5.73
CA LEU A 627 31.61 5.84 -4.41
C LEU A 627 30.52 6.22 -3.40
N GLY A 628 29.30 5.69 -3.53
CA GLY A 628 28.24 5.89 -2.54
C GLY A 628 27.24 6.95 -2.95
N ASN A 629 26.25 7.18 -2.08
CA ASN A 629 25.38 8.33 -2.21
C ASN A 629 26.21 9.60 -1.95
N ARG A 630 25.91 10.66 -2.70
CA ARG A 630 26.61 11.95 -2.63
C ARG A 630 25.64 13.03 -2.18
N PHE A 631 25.96 13.69 -1.08
CA PHE A 631 25.23 14.82 -0.54
C PHE A 631 26.09 16.06 -0.69
N THR A 632 25.56 17.08 -1.36
CA THR A 632 26.28 18.33 -1.61
C THR A 632 25.40 19.49 -1.17
N PHE A 633 25.89 20.30 -0.23
CA PHE A 633 25.20 21.45 0.36
C PHE A 633 23.83 21.09 0.98
N CYS A 634 23.67 19.89 1.54
CA CYS A 634 22.44 19.51 2.24
C CYS A 634 22.46 20.04 3.68
N LYS A 635 21.32 20.54 4.21
CA LYS A 635 21.26 20.98 5.63
C LYS A 635 21.57 19.82 6.59
N LYS A 636 21.02 18.63 6.33
CA LYS A 636 21.45 17.35 6.90
C LYS A 636 21.52 16.30 5.79
N SER A 637 22.61 15.53 5.74
CA SER A 637 22.80 14.48 4.73
C SER A 637 22.02 13.22 5.10
N LEU A 638 22.13 12.79 6.37
CA LEU A 638 21.47 11.59 6.88
C LEU A 638 20.85 11.88 8.25
N VAL A 639 19.62 11.42 8.45
CA VAL A 639 18.94 11.43 9.76
C VAL A 639 18.45 10.03 10.07
N THR A 640 18.78 9.52 11.26
CA THR A 640 18.32 8.22 11.75
C THR A 640 17.61 8.39 13.09
N SER A 641 16.50 7.67 13.32
CA SER A 641 15.74 7.76 14.57
C SER A 641 15.04 6.45 14.94
N LEU A 642 14.83 6.20 16.24
CA LEU A 642 14.29 4.95 16.80
C LEU A 642 15.21 3.74 16.55
N ASP A 643 14.67 2.52 16.47
CA ASP A 643 15.47 1.31 16.26
C ASP A 643 15.94 1.19 14.80
N ASN A 644 17.23 1.48 14.58
CA ASN A 644 17.91 1.24 13.33
C ASN A 644 19.12 0.31 13.51
N PHE A 645 19.05 -0.62 14.46
CA PHE A 645 20.20 -1.48 14.79
C PHE A 645 20.75 -2.25 13.58
N GLY A 646 19.84 -2.73 12.71
CA GLY A 646 20.18 -3.44 11.47
C GLY A 646 20.69 -2.54 10.33
N LEU A 647 20.54 -1.21 10.40
CA LEU A 647 20.90 -0.29 9.32
C LEU A 647 22.42 -0.24 9.11
N LYS A 648 22.86 -0.40 7.87
CA LYS A 648 24.27 -0.33 7.46
C LYS A 648 24.49 0.83 6.51
N THR A 649 25.42 1.70 6.89
CA THR A 649 25.77 2.86 6.07
C THR A 649 27.29 2.87 5.82
N ARG A 650 27.73 3.08 4.58
CA ARG A 650 29.16 3.15 4.26
C ARG A 650 29.47 3.86 2.96
N CYS A 651 30.68 4.41 2.87
CA CYS A 651 31.25 5.05 1.68
C CYS A 651 30.52 6.26 1.13
N ASN A 652 29.41 6.71 1.72
CA ASN A 652 28.73 7.93 1.28
C ASN A 652 29.63 9.16 1.42
N VAL A 653 29.37 10.17 0.59
CA VAL A 653 30.14 11.41 0.55
C VAL A 653 29.23 12.58 0.94
N CYS A 654 29.56 13.28 2.01
CA CYS A 654 28.85 14.46 2.49
C CYS A 654 29.73 15.70 2.34
N ILE A 655 29.31 16.66 1.51
CA ILE A 655 30.07 17.88 1.18
C ILE A 655 29.20 19.08 1.51
N ASN A 656 29.50 19.76 2.62
CA ASN A 656 28.76 20.92 3.12
C ASN A 656 29.66 22.15 3.22
N ASP A 657 30.48 22.42 2.19
CA ASP A 657 31.40 23.57 2.17
C ASP A 657 30.64 24.91 2.23
N VAL A 658 31.27 25.98 2.75
CA VAL A 658 30.60 27.30 2.85
C VAL A 658 30.38 27.87 1.44
N ILE A 659 29.13 28.04 1.04
CA ILE A 659 28.79 29.02 -0.01
C ILE A 659 28.87 30.40 0.67
N THR A 660 29.76 31.26 0.19
CA THR A 660 30.03 32.60 0.75
C THR A 660 28.74 33.33 1.14
N GLY A 661 28.54 33.59 2.45
CA GLY A 661 27.42 34.38 2.98
C GLY A 661 26.24 33.60 3.57
N SER A 662 26.25 32.26 3.56
CA SER A 662 25.16 31.43 4.15
C SER A 662 25.52 30.91 5.55
N ILE A 663 24.50 30.67 6.40
CA ILE A 663 24.66 30.08 7.74
C ILE A 663 25.29 28.68 7.58
N PRO A 664 26.42 28.39 8.24
CA PRO A 664 27.08 27.10 8.07
C PRO A 664 26.22 25.98 8.68
N TYR A 665 25.78 25.02 7.87
CA TYR A 665 25.14 23.79 8.37
C TYR A 665 26.16 22.93 9.09
N ILE A 666 25.88 22.65 10.36
CA ILE A 666 26.89 22.16 11.30
C ILE A 666 26.98 20.62 11.30
N VAL A 667 25.90 19.87 11.03
CA VAL A 667 25.81 18.41 11.22
C VAL A 667 25.50 17.69 9.90
N ASN A 668 26.35 16.72 9.49
CA ASN A 668 26.09 15.91 8.30
C ASN A 668 25.16 14.72 8.59
N TRP A 669 25.45 13.95 9.65
CA TRP A 669 24.63 12.82 10.09
C TRP A 669 24.13 13.05 11.52
N ASP A 670 22.81 13.05 11.70
CA ASP A 670 22.12 13.19 12.99
C ASP A 670 21.43 11.86 13.35
N ASN A 671 21.76 11.26 14.49
CA ASN A 671 21.16 10.03 14.99
C ASN A 671 20.45 10.27 16.33
N PHE A 672 19.15 9.98 16.37
CA PHE A 672 18.28 10.08 17.54
C PHE A 672 17.82 8.72 18.06
N GLY A 673 18.40 7.62 17.55
CA GLY A 673 17.93 6.26 17.81
C GLY A 673 19.04 5.23 18.07
N LEU A 674 18.65 3.96 18.16
CA LEU A 674 19.59 2.85 18.26
C LEU A 674 20.26 2.61 16.90
N LEU A 675 21.58 2.48 16.90
CA LEU A 675 22.37 2.09 15.73
C LEU A 675 23.31 0.96 16.14
N GLY A 676 23.44 -0.06 15.29
CA GLY A 676 24.50 -1.03 15.43
C GLY A 676 25.83 -0.47 14.92
N ASN A 677 26.92 -1.21 15.16
CA ASN A 677 28.25 -0.87 14.66
C ASN A 677 28.25 -0.50 13.16
N GLN A 678 28.87 0.62 12.83
CA GLN A 678 28.91 1.23 11.50
C GLN A 678 30.31 1.09 10.89
N GLY A 679 30.38 0.47 9.72
CA GLY A 679 31.63 -0.14 9.25
C GLY A 679 31.98 -1.40 10.07
N SER A 680 32.69 -2.36 9.47
CA SER A 680 33.19 -3.54 10.19
C SER A 680 34.43 -4.15 9.52
N MET A 681 35.33 -4.72 10.32
CA MET A 681 36.54 -5.42 9.85
C MET A 681 36.17 -6.89 9.60
N PRO A 682 36.70 -7.55 8.55
CA PRO A 682 36.26 -8.91 8.23
C PRO A 682 36.65 -9.84 9.38
N PRO A 683 35.87 -10.91 9.63
CA PRO A 683 36.15 -11.82 10.73
C PRO A 683 37.42 -12.66 10.49
N PHE A 684 37.89 -12.82 9.25
CA PHE A 684 39.11 -13.61 8.93
C PHE A 684 39.86 -13.12 7.69
N ALA A 685 41.16 -13.46 7.60
CA ALA A 685 41.93 -13.38 6.35
C ALA A 685 41.55 -14.47 5.33
N THR A 686 40.86 -15.54 5.77
CA THR A 686 40.40 -16.69 4.98
C THR A 686 39.01 -17.14 5.43
N ALA A 687 38.11 -17.48 4.50
CA ALA A 687 36.81 -18.07 4.75
C ALA A 687 36.92 -19.37 5.58
N PRO A 688 35.81 -19.84 6.21
CA PRO A 688 35.81 -21.06 7.02
C PRO A 688 36.29 -22.33 6.28
N ASP A 689 36.27 -22.32 4.95
CA ASP A 689 36.78 -23.39 4.08
C ASP A 689 38.29 -23.25 3.75
N GLY A 690 38.98 -22.27 4.33
CA GLY A 690 40.40 -21.98 4.10
C GLY A 690 40.70 -21.18 2.83
N THR A 691 39.69 -20.75 2.08
CA THR A 691 39.90 -19.87 0.92
C THR A 691 40.16 -18.42 1.36
N PRO A 692 41.12 -17.68 0.79
CA PRO A 692 41.28 -16.26 1.10
C PRO A 692 39.99 -15.50 0.78
N TRP A 693 39.50 -14.67 1.70
CA TRP A 693 38.40 -13.75 1.37
C TRP A 693 38.91 -12.81 0.28
N ILE A 694 38.43 -12.99 -0.95
CA ILE A 694 38.84 -12.23 -2.15
C ILE A 694 38.57 -10.71 -1.98
N TYR A 695 37.81 -10.31 -0.95
CA TYR A 695 37.29 -8.96 -0.74
C TYR A 695 37.62 -8.36 0.63
N ALA A 696 38.70 -8.80 1.29
CA ALA A 696 39.12 -8.27 2.59
C ALA A 696 39.42 -6.75 2.56
N ASP A 697 39.70 -6.17 1.38
CA ASP A 697 39.89 -4.74 1.17
C ASP A 697 38.58 -3.92 1.17
N ARG A 698 37.41 -4.57 1.20
CA ARG A 698 36.08 -3.93 1.21
C ARG A 698 35.49 -3.73 2.62
N TYR A 699 36.25 -4.14 3.64
CA TYR A 699 35.91 -4.12 5.07
C TYR A 699 37.08 -3.53 5.87
N PRO A 700 36.92 -2.61 6.85
CA PRO A 700 35.85 -1.64 7.12
C PRO A 700 36.03 -0.33 6.38
N VAL A 701 34.93 0.35 6.07
CA VAL A 701 34.94 1.59 5.28
C VAL A 701 33.82 2.55 5.69
N GLY A 702 34.16 3.69 6.29
CA GLY A 702 33.19 4.71 6.73
C GLY A 702 32.83 5.72 5.65
N HIS A 703 32.01 6.71 5.99
CA HIS A 703 31.65 7.83 5.10
C HIS A 703 32.80 8.83 4.98
N ARG A 704 32.72 9.69 3.97
CA ARG A 704 33.60 10.84 3.78
C ARG A 704 32.83 12.13 4.08
N PHE A 705 33.39 13.00 4.90
CA PHE A 705 32.80 14.30 5.26
C PHE A 705 33.68 15.47 4.81
N SER A 706 33.05 16.57 4.42
CA SER A 706 33.66 17.87 4.10
C SER A 706 32.71 19.01 4.48
N PRO A 707 33.20 20.15 4.98
CA PRO A 707 34.59 20.40 5.36
C PRO A 707 34.89 19.73 6.71
N ALA A 708 36.17 19.44 6.88
CA ALA A 708 36.82 18.93 8.07
C ALA A 708 36.29 19.46 9.41
N GLU A 709 36.17 20.78 9.48
CA GLU A 709 36.00 21.61 10.69
C GLU A 709 34.56 21.70 11.19
N ARG A 710 33.66 20.81 10.76
CA ARG A 710 32.24 20.79 11.14
C ARG A 710 31.85 19.46 11.79
N LYS A 711 30.68 19.43 12.46
CA LYS A 711 30.18 18.20 13.08
C LYS A 711 29.84 17.18 12.00
N GLN A 712 30.56 16.07 12.03
CA GLN A 712 30.43 15.03 11.01
C GLN A 712 29.28 14.09 11.37
N ILE A 713 29.24 13.62 12.62
CA ILE A 713 28.17 12.78 13.17
C ILE A 713 27.76 13.35 14.52
N LYS A 714 26.45 13.47 14.76
CA LYS A 714 25.84 13.74 16.05
C LYS A 714 24.95 12.56 16.39
N SER A 715 25.13 11.95 17.55
CA SER A 715 24.34 10.80 17.98
C SER A 715 23.89 10.96 19.43
N TRP A 716 22.67 10.50 19.73
CA TRP A 716 22.11 10.45 21.10
C TRP A 716 22.26 9.05 21.72
N ASN A 717 22.87 8.12 20.97
CA ASN A 717 23.34 6.82 21.43
C ASN A 717 24.85 6.73 21.13
N SER A 718 25.69 6.49 22.14
CA SER A 718 27.14 6.32 21.98
C SER A 718 27.63 4.87 21.97
N GLU A 719 26.75 3.89 22.17
CA GLU A 719 27.08 2.47 22.38
C GLU A 719 27.47 1.73 21.09
N TYR A 720 27.86 2.44 20.04
CA TYR A 720 28.26 1.82 18.77
C TYR A 720 29.62 2.30 18.28
N ASN A 721 30.27 1.40 17.56
CA ASN A 721 31.59 1.59 16.97
C ASN A 721 31.45 2.10 15.52
N TYR A 722 32.24 3.09 15.14
CA TYR A 722 32.26 3.66 13.79
C TYR A 722 33.66 3.53 13.15
N PHE A 723 33.80 2.65 12.15
CA PHE A 723 35.06 2.37 11.48
C PHE A 723 35.20 3.16 10.18
N ARG A 724 36.23 4.02 10.06
CA ARG A 724 36.42 4.93 8.92
C ARG A 724 37.61 4.60 8.03
N HIS A 725 37.55 5.04 6.78
CA HIS A 725 38.66 4.97 5.84
C HIS A 725 39.91 5.73 6.30
N ARG A 726 41.08 5.28 5.85
CA ARG A 726 42.31 6.07 5.91
C ARG A 726 42.26 7.23 4.92
N ASP A 727 42.52 8.45 5.40
CA ASP A 727 42.63 9.63 4.54
C ASP A 727 43.85 9.54 3.62
N VAL A 728 43.60 9.60 2.31
CA VAL A 728 44.65 9.63 1.27
C VAL A 728 45.12 11.08 1.02
N PHE A 729 44.33 12.08 1.46
CA PHE A 729 44.58 13.52 1.29
C PHE A 729 44.33 14.30 2.59
N PRO A 730 45.22 14.21 3.59
CA PRO A 730 45.02 14.78 4.93
C PRO A 730 44.92 16.31 4.96
N ASP A 731 45.37 17.02 3.92
CA ASP A 731 45.37 18.49 3.85
C ASP A 731 44.03 19.11 3.41
N TYR A 732 43.10 18.33 2.85
CA TYR A 732 41.80 18.82 2.33
C TYR A 732 40.57 18.20 3.01
N TYR A 733 40.75 17.08 3.70
CA TYR A 733 39.70 16.31 4.36
C TYR A 733 40.27 15.89 5.71
N SER A 734 39.67 16.29 6.82
CA SER A 734 40.26 16.05 8.14
C SER A 734 39.91 14.70 8.71
N GLN A 735 40.77 14.34 9.67
CA GLN A 735 40.43 13.60 10.88
C GLN A 735 38.97 13.87 11.29
N LEU A 736 38.11 12.86 11.23
CA LEU A 736 36.82 12.84 11.94
C LEU A 736 37.15 13.13 13.41
N VAL A 737 36.81 14.32 13.87
CA VAL A 737 36.73 14.66 15.27
C VAL A 737 35.23 14.57 15.58
N PRO A 738 34.75 13.52 16.29
CA PRO A 738 33.46 13.63 16.95
C PRO A 738 33.59 14.81 17.91
N ASP A 739 33.05 15.98 17.56
CA ASP A 739 33.18 17.14 18.43
C ASP A 739 32.02 17.22 19.42
N ILE A 740 32.46 17.24 20.67
CA ILE A 740 31.79 17.17 21.95
C ILE A 740 31.05 18.51 22.14
N ASP A 741 29.73 18.49 22.03
CA ASP A 741 28.91 19.59 22.54
C ASP A 741 28.25 19.10 23.83
N ASP A 742 28.95 19.31 24.95
CA ASP A 742 28.46 19.16 26.33
C ASP A 742 27.86 17.79 26.75
N SER A 743 28.02 16.68 26.00
CA SER A 743 27.64 15.31 26.43
C SER A 743 28.86 14.37 26.56
N PRO A 744 29.03 13.64 27.67
CA PRO A 744 30.18 12.76 27.93
C PRO A 744 30.14 11.40 27.19
N GLU A 745 29.25 11.22 26.22
CA GLU A 745 28.98 9.95 25.57
C GLU A 745 29.55 9.97 24.12
N GLU A 746 30.74 9.40 23.94
CA GLU A 746 31.50 9.39 22.67
C GLU A 746 31.08 8.23 21.75
N ILE A 747 30.75 8.51 20.47
CA ILE A 747 30.75 7.46 19.43
C ILE A 747 32.19 6.92 19.32
N PHE A 748 32.37 5.60 19.38
CA PHE A 748 33.71 5.00 19.33
C PHE A 748 34.25 4.98 17.90
N VAL A 749 34.97 6.03 17.50
CA VAL A 749 35.54 6.17 16.14
C VAL A 749 36.87 5.44 15.99
N HIS A 750 36.93 4.54 15.02
CA HIS A 750 38.07 3.69 14.72
C HIS A 750 38.69 3.99 13.35
N ASN A 751 40.01 4.18 13.32
CA ASN A 751 40.77 4.44 12.10
C ASN A 751 41.25 3.14 11.46
N THR A 752 40.88 2.88 10.20
CA THR A 752 41.38 1.71 9.45
C THR A 752 42.58 2.06 8.58
N ASN A 753 43.31 1.05 8.11
CA ASN A 753 44.40 1.21 7.14
C ASN A 753 43.92 1.19 5.67
N VAL A 754 42.61 1.03 5.45
CA VAL A 754 42.01 0.88 4.12
C VAL A 754 41.74 2.26 3.51
N PRO A 755 42.43 2.66 2.42
CA PRO A 755 42.19 3.94 1.78
C PRO A 755 40.78 4.00 1.18
N TRP A 756 40.17 5.19 1.19
CA TRP A 756 38.94 5.44 0.43
C TRP A 756 39.22 5.33 -1.07
N GLY A 757 38.43 4.53 -1.77
CA GLY A 757 38.61 4.28 -3.19
C GLY A 757 37.53 3.36 -3.77
N LEU A 758 37.51 3.27 -5.11
CA LEU A 758 36.46 2.55 -5.83
C LEU A 758 36.37 1.08 -5.43
N ASN A 759 37.51 0.40 -5.28
CA ASN A 759 37.51 -1.02 -4.93
C ASN A 759 37.11 -1.28 -3.48
N SER A 760 37.59 -0.47 -2.53
CA SER A 760 37.27 -0.63 -1.11
C SER A 760 35.82 -0.28 -0.78
N CYS A 761 35.18 0.56 -1.59
CA CYS A 761 33.77 0.90 -1.42
C CYS A 761 32.78 -0.09 -2.04
N LYS A 762 33.15 -0.88 -3.05
CA LYS A 762 32.23 -1.84 -3.69
C LYS A 762 31.41 -2.68 -2.69
N PRO A 763 30.18 -3.09 -3.04
CA PRO A 763 29.38 -4.03 -2.27
C PRO A 763 30.21 -5.22 -1.75
N VAL A 764 29.85 -5.68 -0.57
CA VAL A 764 30.44 -6.87 0.04
C VAL A 764 30.17 -8.08 -0.85
N LEU A 765 28.91 -8.27 -1.22
CA LEU A 765 28.47 -9.32 -2.12
C LEU A 765 28.50 -8.74 -3.54
N VAL A 766 29.39 -9.24 -4.41
CA VAL A 766 29.46 -8.84 -5.82
C VAL A 766 29.67 -10.07 -6.68
N ASN A 767 28.77 -10.27 -7.64
CA ASN A 767 28.85 -11.34 -8.66
C ASN A 767 29.05 -12.74 -8.07
N ILE A 768 28.33 -13.05 -6.99
CA ILE A 768 28.34 -14.38 -6.35
C ILE A 768 27.06 -15.10 -6.75
N GLU A 769 27.17 -16.34 -7.24
CA GLU A 769 26.02 -17.16 -7.65
C GLU A 769 25.18 -17.60 -6.43
N PRO A 770 23.84 -17.76 -6.56
CA PRO A 770 22.98 -18.15 -5.44
C PRO A 770 23.43 -19.42 -4.71
N ALA A 771 23.87 -20.46 -5.44
CA ALA A 771 24.35 -21.70 -4.84
C ALA A 771 25.61 -21.50 -3.96
N GLN A 772 26.49 -20.58 -4.35
CA GLN A 772 27.67 -20.22 -3.56
C GLN A 772 27.27 -19.44 -2.32
N LEU A 773 26.31 -18.50 -2.44
CA LEU A 773 25.77 -17.76 -1.29
C LEU A 773 25.15 -18.70 -0.24
N ILE A 774 24.39 -19.72 -0.66
CA ILE A 774 23.82 -20.73 0.25
C ILE A 774 24.92 -21.52 0.98
N THR A 775 26.00 -21.87 0.28
CA THR A 775 27.14 -22.58 0.87
C THR A 775 27.86 -21.72 1.92
N ILE A 776 28.11 -20.45 1.58
CA ILE A 776 28.72 -19.46 2.49
C ILE A 776 27.82 -19.26 3.71
N LEU A 777 26.51 -19.07 3.50
CA LEU A 777 25.53 -18.90 4.56
C LEU A 777 25.57 -20.08 5.54
N THR A 778 25.56 -21.31 5.04
CA THR A 778 25.61 -22.52 5.87
C THR A 778 26.89 -22.58 6.72
N SER A 779 28.04 -22.23 6.12
CA SER A 779 29.32 -22.21 6.84
C SER A 779 29.35 -21.13 7.93
N LEU A 780 28.83 -19.95 7.64
CA LEU A 780 28.77 -18.86 8.62
C LEU A 780 27.84 -19.19 9.80
N VAL A 781 26.68 -19.81 9.53
CA VAL A 781 25.74 -20.23 10.59
C VAL A 781 26.38 -21.26 11.51
N ASN A 782 27.05 -22.28 10.97
CA ASN A 782 27.76 -23.27 11.78
C ASN A 782 28.85 -22.61 12.63
N TYR A 783 29.61 -21.69 12.03
CA TYR A 783 30.69 -20.99 12.72
C TYR A 783 30.18 -20.06 13.83
N SER A 784 29.05 -19.36 13.61
CA SER A 784 28.36 -18.62 14.67
C SER A 784 27.98 -19.53 15.84
N GLY A 785 27.50 -20.75 15.54
CA GLY A 785 27.23 -21.78 16.55
C GLY A 785 28.46 -22.15 17.39
N GLU A 786 29.61 -22.39 16.74
CA GLU A 786 30.87 -22.71 17.40
C GLU A 786 31.34 -21.57 18.33
N LEU A 787 31.28 -20.32 17.87
CA LEU A 787 31.63 -19.16 18.68
C LEU A 787 30.70 -18.97 19.89
N ASN A 788 29.41 -19.29 19.74
CA ASN A 788 28.48 -19.26 20.87
C ASN A 788 28.85 -20.29 21.95
N GLU A 789 29.28 -21.49 21.57
CA GLU A 789 29.79 -22.49 22.53
C GLU A 789 31.08 -22.02 23.22
N GLU A 790 31.98 -21.38 22.49
CA GLU A 790 33.19 -20.77 23.05
C GLU A 790 32.85 -19.62 24.01
N LEU A 791 31.86 -18.79 23.69
CA LEU A 791 31.39 -17.69 24.54
C LEU A 791 30.83 -18.22 25.86
N ILE A 792 30.01 -19.28 25.84
CA ILE A 792 29.50 -19.94 27.04
C ILE A 792 30.66 -20.43 27.91
N THR A 793 31.68 -21.04 27.28
CA THR A 793 32.87 -21.52 27.98
C THR A 793 33.68 -20.37 28.58
N ALA A 794 33.90 -19.29 27.83
CA ALA A 794 34.64 -18.12 28.29
C ALA A 794 33.95 -17.45 29.49
N ARG A 795 32.62 -17.30 29.44
CA ARG A 795 31.80 -16.78 30.55
C ARG A 795 31.93 -17.64 31.81
N SER A 796 31.96 -18.97 31.66
CA SER A 796 32.09 -19.88 32.81
C SER A 796 33.46 -19.84 33.51
N ASN A 797 34.49 -19.35 32.83
CA ASN A 797 35.88 -19.30 33.31
C ASN A 797 36.30 -17.91 33.81
N LEU A 798 35.38 -16.93 33.83
CA LEU A 798 35.67 -15.58 34.28
C LEU A 798 36.26 -15.57 35.69
N ASP A 799 37.27 -14.71 35.88
CA ASP A 799 38.00 -14.54 37.14
C ASP A 799 38.64 -15.83 37.69
N ASN A 800 38.67 -16.92 36.89
CA ASN A 800 38.98 -18.26 37.34
C ASN A 800 38.13 -18.69 38.57
N GLY A 801 36.89 -18.19 38.67
CA GLY A 801 35.97 -18.40 39.78
C GLY A 801 36.31 -17.65 41.08
N LYS A 802 37.19 -16.63 41.02
CA LYS A 802 37.72 -15.92 42.20
C LYS A 802 37.32 -14.45 42.30
N THR A 803 36.17 -14.07 41.72
CA THR A 803 35.66 -12.69 41.66
C THR A 803 35.84 -11.92 42.97
N GLN A 804 35.31 -12.43 44.09
CA GLN A 804 35.43 -11.74 45.39
C GLN A 804 36.88 -11.64 45.90
N GLU A 805 37.71 -12.67 45.70
CA GLU A 805 39.12 -12.62 46.13
C GLU A 805 39.91 -11.55 45.34
N LEU A 806 39.58 -11.37 44.06
CA LEU A 806 40.20 -10.35 43.22
C LEU A 806 39.76 -8.94 43.63
N ILE A 807 38.46 -8.74 43.87
CA ILE A 807 37.90 -7.46 44.36
C ILE A 807 38.51 -7.10 45.72
N ASP A 808 38.57 -8.05 46.66
CA ASP A 808 39.19 -7.84 47.98
C ASP A 808 40.68 -7.49 47.86
N ALA A 809 41.38 -8.06 46.87
CA ALA A 809 42.79 -7.77 46.62
C ALA A 809 43.01 -6.38 45.99
N ILE A 810 42.08 -5.90 45.16
CA ILE A 810 42.05 -4.55 44.58
C ILE A 810 41.81 -3.50 45.67
N ASN A 811 40.79 -3.72 46.50
CA ASN A 811 40.40 -2.82 47.60
C ASN A 811 41.38 -2.87 48.79
N GLY A 812 42.28 -3.86 48.81
CA GLY A 812 43.28 -4.07 49.86
C GLY A 812 44.63 -3.39 49.59
N ASN A 813 45.52 -3.40 50.59
CA ASN A 813 46.91 -2.91 50.45
C ASN A 813 47.85 -3.93 49.74
N THR A 814 47.38 -4.58 48.68
CA THR A 814 48.18 -5.55 47.93
C THR A 814 49.31 -4.84 47.17
N PRO A 815 50.59 -5.25 47.31
CA PRO A 815 51.68 -4.62 46.56
C PRO A 815 51.44 -4.67 45.04
N SER A 816 51.57 -3.53 44.36
CA SER A 816 51.19 -3.34 42.94
C SER A 816 51.70 -4.44 41.99
N GLY A 817 52.95 -4.90 42.15
CA GLY A 817 53.50 -5.99 41.31
C GLY A 817 52.78 -7.33 41.51
N ARG A 818 52.45 -7.66 42.77
CA ARG A 818 51.70 -8.87 43.12
C ARG A 818 50.25 -8.79 42.66
N LEU A 819 49.62 -7.61 42.79
CA LEU A 819 48.27 -7.39 42.31
C LEU A 819 48.18 -7.55 40.79
N LYS A 820 49.14 -6.96 40.05
CA LYS A 820 49.25 -7.14 38.59
C LYS A 820 49.38 -8.60 38.17
N ASP A 821 50.28 -9.37 38.80
CA ASP A 821 50.43 -10.80 38.49
C ASP A 821 49.18 -11.61 38.86
N LEU A 822 48.49 -11.25 39.95
CA LEU A 822 47.25 -11.90 40.38
C LEU A 822 46.12 -11.69 39.35
N LEU A 823 45.93 -10.45 38.88
CA LEU A 823 44.88 -10.11 37.91
C LEU A 823 45.15 -10.74 36.54
N ILE A 824 46.40 -10.72 36.06
CA ILE A 824 46.79 -11.36 34.79
C ILE A 824 46.56 -12.88 34.82
N ASN A 825 46.90 -13.55 35.92
CA ASN A 825 46.78 -15.01 36.03
C ASN A 825 45.33 -15.51 36.16
N ASN A 826 44.37 -14.62 36.44
CA ASN A 826 42.94 -14.95 36.52
C ASN A 826 42.12 -14.26 35.41
N SER A 827 42.78 -13.69 34.40
CA SER A 827 42.11 -13.18 33.20
C SER A 827 41.59 -14.35 32.33
N PRO A 828 40.48 -14.21 31.57
CA PRO A 828 39.67 -13.00 31.40
C PRO A 828 38.88 -12.63 32.67
N LEU A 829 38.89 -11.34 33.00
CA LEU A 829 38.23 -10.78 34.17
C LEU A 829 36.78 -10.42 33.86
N SER A 830 35.91 -10.52 34.86
CA SER A 830 34.53 -10.06 34.76
C SER A 830 34.43 -8.53 34.82
N ASP A 831 33.32 -7.99 34.31
CA ASP A 831 33.03 -6.56 34.37
C ASP A 831 33.04 -6.03 35.80
N GLU A 832 32.59 -6.83 36.77
CA GLU A 832 32.61 -6.48 38.20
C GLU A 832 34.04 -6.23 38.72
N VAL A 833 34.99 -7.12 38.37
CA VAL A 833 36.40 -6.97 38.77
C VAL A 833 37.05 -5.80 38.04
N ILE A 834 36.72 -5.59 36.76
CA ILE A 834 37.27 -4.49 35.96
C ILE A 834 36.75 -3.15 36.46
N LEU A 835 35.46 -3.01 36.79
CA LEU A 835 34.90 -1.80 37.39
C LEU A 835 35.57 -1.47 38.73
N SER A 836 35.74 -2.46 39.61
CA SER A 836 36.48 -2.26 40.87
C SER A 836 37.92 -1.79 40.61
N LEU A 837 38.58 -2.31 39.57
CA LEU A 837 39.92 -1.86 39.16
C LEU A 837 39.92 -0.41 38.66
N PHE A 838 38.87 0.02 37.94
CA PHE A 838 38.72 1.39 37.45
C PHE A 838 38.47 2.38 38.58
N GLU A 839 37.60 2.02 39.53
CA GLU A 839 37.22 2.85 40.68
C GLU A 839 38.39 3.11 41.63
N GLU A 840 39.09 2.06 42.05
CA GLU A 840 40.19 2.18 43.03
C GLU A 840 41.52 2.59 42.38
N TYR A 841 41.72 2.23 41.11
CA TYR A 841 42.95 2.47 40.34
C TYR A 841 44.28 2.19 41.10
N PRO A 842 44.47 1.03 41.76
CA PRO A 842 45.60 0.76 42.66
C PRO A 842 46.94 0.44 41.96
N LEU A 843 46.97 0.42 40.63
CA LEU A 843 48.13 0.05 39.82
C LEU A 843 48.83 1.29 39.23
N SER A 844 50.16 1.21 39.06
CA SER A 844 50.86 2.18 38.21
C SER A 844 50.37 2.07 36.76
N HIS A 845 50.39 3.16 35.98
CA HIS A 845 49.88 3.15 34.59
C HIS A 845 50.46 2.02 33.73
N GLY A 846 51.75 1.67 33.90
CA GLY A 846 52.37 0.55 33.19
C GLY A 846 51.86 -0.83 33.65
N ASN A 847 51.59 -1.02 34.93
CA ASN A 847 51.00 -2.26 35.44
C ASN A 847 49.52 -2.38 35.09
N PHE A 848 48.77 -1.28 35.16
CA PHE A 848 47.39 -1.19 34.69
C PHE A 848 47.29 -1.61 33.22
N LYS A 849 48.17 -1.04 32.38
CA LYS A 849 48.28 -1.41 30.97
C LYS A 849 48.47 -2.92 30.78
N ASN A 850 49.41 -3.54 31.50
CA ASN A 850 49.68 -4.98 31.38
C ASN A 850 48.47 -5.86 31.76
N VAL A 851 47.65 -5.42 32.72
CA VAL A 851 46.39 -6.11 33.08
C VAL A 851 45.35 -5.93 31.98
N MET A 852 45.14 -4.69 31.52
CA MET A 852 44.15 -4.40 30.48
C MET A 852 44.52 -5.01 29.12
N GLU A 853 45.79 -5.18 28.78
CA GLU A 853 46.23 -5.93 27.58
C GLU A 853 45.66 -7.35 27.52
N LYS A 854 45.30 -7.94 28.67
CA LYS A 854 44.69 -9.28 28.78
C LYS A 854 43.16 -9.28 28.83
N ASN A 855 42.54 -8.12 29.00
CA ASN A 855 41.11 -7.99 29.28
C ASN A 855 40.39 -7.00 28.36
N LEU A 856 41.11 -6.36 27.43
CA LEU A 856 40.51 -5.52 26.40
C LEU A 856 40.18 -6.33 25.15
N PRO A 857 39.04 -6.06 24.49
CA PRO A 857 38.06 -5.04 24.84
C PRO A 857 37.22 -5.36 26.08
N VAL A 858 36.86 -4.32 26.83
CA VAL A 858 35.81 -4.41 27.85
C VAL A 858 34.43 -4.58 27.19
N SER A 859 33.44 -5.05 27.95
CA SER A 859 32.05 -5.10 27.47
C SER A 859 31.50 -3.71 27.18
N ASP A 860 30.43 -3.66 26.38
CA ASP A 860 29.79 -2.40 26.03
C ASP A 860 29.17 -1.72 27.27
N ASP A 861 28.74 -2.51 28.28
CA ASP A 861 28.17 -2.05 29.56
C ASP A 861 29.14 -1.19 30.40
N ILE A 862 30.45 -1.43 30.29
CA ILE A 862 31.49 -0.73 31.08
C ILE A 862 32.46 0.08 30.21
N GLN A 863 32.12 0.24 28.93
CA GLN A 863 32.98 0.89 27.96
C GLN A 863 33.11 2.39 28.25
N SER A 864 32.03 3.05 28.66
CA SER A 864 32.01 4.47 29.03
C SER A 864 32.97 4.76 30.19
N GLU A 865 32.96 3.93 31.23
CA GLU A 865 33.85 3.98 32.39
C GLU A 865 35.31 3.80 31.98
N PHE A 866 35.57 2.87 31.05
CA PHE A 866 36.91 2.70 30.49
C PHE A 866 37.40 3.98 29.80
N PHE A 867 36.61 4.59 28.92
CA PHE A 867 37.05 5.81 28.21
C PHE A 867 37.26 7.00 29.17
N ASN A 868 36.36 7.21 30.13
CA ASN A 868 36.50 8.22 31.19
C ASN A 868 37.81 8.05 31.98
N LEU A 869 38.20 6.81 32.28
CA LEU A 869 39.45 6.53 32.97
C LEU A 869 40.68 6.82 32.09
N ILE A 870 40.62 6.41 30.82
CA ILE A 870 41.76 6.51 29.88
C ILE A 870 42.12 7.96 29.54
N GLU A 871 41.19 8.92 29.63
CA GLU A 871 41.50 10.35 29.49
C GLU A 871 42.48 10.86 30.55
N ASN A 872 42.52 10.20 31.71
CA ASN A 872 43.30 10.62 32.87
C ASN A 872 44.67 9.92 32.98
N ILE A 873 45.09 9.14 31.97
CA ILE A 873 46.37 8.41 31.96
C ILE A 873 47.33 8.93 30.87
N PRO A 874 48.65 8.65 30.95
CA PRO A 874 49.61 9.17 29.98
C PRO A 874 49.26 8.83 28.53
N GLN A 875 49.23 9.84 27.65
CA GLN A 875 48.76 9.76 26.26
C GLN A 875 49.30 8.56 25.48
N GLY A 876 50.58 8.21 25.65
CA GLY A 876 51.19 7.08 24.95
C GLY A 876 50.60 5.72 25.36
N ILE A 877 50.25 5.55 26.64
CA ILE A 877 49.58 4.35 27.15
C ILE A 877 48.10 4.39 26.77
N ALA A 878 47.45 5.54 26.93
CA ALA A 878 46.06 5.75 26.53
C ALA A 878 45.85 5.34 25.07
N ASN A 879 46.69 5.81 24.15
CA ASN A 879 46.60 5.47 22.73
C ASN A 879 46.76 3.95 22.47
N GLN A 880 47.63 3.28 23.22
CA GLN A 880 47.82 1.82 23.08
C GLN A 880 46.61 1.04 23.60
N LEU A 881 46.04 1.43 24.73
CA LEU A 881 44.83 0.78 25.27
C LEU A 881 43.59 1.09 24.44
N LYS A 882 43.45 2.32 23.92
CA LYS A 882 42.39 2.68 22.95
C LYS A 882 42.48 1.78 21.72
N GLN A 883 43.68 1.48 21.19
CA GLN A 883 43.87 0.54 20.08
C GLN A 883 43.41 -0.88 20.41
N LEU A 884 43.72 -1.40 21.60
CA LEU A 884 43.30 -2.75 22.02
C LEU A 884 41.81 -2.85 22.33
N GLN A 885 41.18 -1.74 22.75
CA GLN A 885 39.72 -1.65 22.86
C GLN A 885 39.02 -1.76 21.50
N VAL A 886 39.72 -1.42 20.40
CA VAL A 886 39.21 -1.60 19.03
C VAL A 886 39.31 -3.05 18.59
N ASP A 887 40.52 -3.61 18.69
CA ASP A 887 40.86 -4.92 18.15
C ASP A 887 42.03 -5.51 18.94
N ASN A 888 41.81 -6.69 19.54
CA ASN A 888 42.80 -7.43 20.30
C ASN A 888 42.74 -8.92 19.98
N PRO A 889 43.19 -9.34 18.78
CA PRO A 889 43.02 -10.71 18.30
C PRO A 889 43.91 -11.74 19.04
N THR A 890 44.70 -11.30 20.02
CA THR A 890 45.68 -12.15 20.73
C THR A 890 45.15 -12.75 22.03
N ILE A 891 43.95 -12.35 22.44
CA ILE A 891 43.30 -12.80 23.67
C ILE A 891 41.87 -13.23 23.36
N VAL A 892 41.30 -14.08 24.21
CA VAL A 892 39.91 -14.53 24.10
C VAL A 892 39.17 -14.04 25.35
N THR A 893 38.30 -13.04 25.18
CA THR A 893 37.38 -12.56 26.20
C THR A 893 35.94 -12.70 25.71
N PRO A 894 34.93 -12.73 26.60
CA PRO A 894 33.54 -12.68 26.19
C PRO A 894 33.21 -11.53 25.24
N SER A 895 33.78 -10.34 25.47
CA SER A 895 33.54 -9.17 24.64
C SER A 895 34.07 -9.31 23.21
N ILE A 896 35.21 -9.99 22.99
CA ILE A 896 35.70 -10.30 21.64
C ILE A 896 34.74 -11.26 20.94
N LEU A 897 34.38 -12.35 21.62
CA LEU A 897 33.50 -13.37 21.04
C LEU A 897 32.12 -12.79 20.69
N ILE A 898 31.53 -11.96 21.55
CA ILE A 898 30.27 -11.25 21.28
C ILE A 898 30.43 -10.37 20.03
N ARG A 899 31.48 -9.55 19.95
CA ARG A 899 31.74 -8.70 18.79
C ARG A 899 31.98 -9.50 17.50
N GLU A 900 32.57 -10.68 17.58
CA GLU A 900 32.74 -11.58 16.43
C GLU A 900 31.43 -12.22 15.98
N ILE A 901 30.63 -12.72 16.93
CA ILE A 901 29.27 -13.25 16.68
C ILE A 901 28.43 -12.18 15.99
N ASP A 902 28.40 -10.95 16.53
CA ASP A 902 27.64 -9.84 15.93
C ASP A 902 28.07 -9.57 14.48
N LYS A 903 29.37 -9.62 14.17
CA LYS A 903 29.86 -9.43 12.81
C LYS A 903 29.39 -10.53 11.86
N ILE A 904 29.42 -11.79 12.32
CA ILE A 904 29.00 -12.95 11.52
C ILE A 904 27.50 -12.93 11.29
N GLU A 905 26.72 -12.68 12.34
CA GLU A 905 25.26 -12.55 12.26
C GLU A 905 24.87 -11.44 11.29
N ASN A 906 25.55 -10.29 11.30
CA ASN A 906 25.31 -9.23 10.31
C ASN A 906 25.58 -9.70 8.86
N LEU A 907 26.60 -10.52 8.61
CA LEU A 907 26.91 -11.04 7.27
C LEU A 907 25.90 -12.13 6.84
N ILE A 908 25.52 -13.00 7.77
CA ILE A 908 24.45 -13.98 7.59
C ILE A 908 23.17 -13.27 7.14
N GLN A 909 22.81 -12.19 7.84
CA GLN A 909 21.65 -11.37 7.54
C GLN A 909 21.73 -10.75 6.14
N LEU A 910 22.86 -10.15 5.78
CA LEU A 910 23.08 -9.59 4.44
C LEU A 910 22.92 -10.63 3.32
N ILE A 911 23.47 -11.83 3.50
CA ILE A 911 23.38 -12.92 2.51
C ILE A 911 21.94 -13.43 2.38
N ARG A 912 21.23 -13.58 3.49
CA ARG A 912 19.81 -13.98 3.47
C ARG A 912 18.96 -12.97 2.73
N MET A 913 19.14 -11.68 3.01
CA MET A 913 18.43 -10.61 2.33
C MET A 913 18.68 -10.65 0.82
N GLU A 914 19.94 -10.84 0.39
CA GLU A 914 20.30 -10.97 -1.02
C GLU A 914 19.62 -12.18 -1.69
N LEU A 915 19.57 -13.33 -1.01
CA LEU A 915 18.92 -14.53 -1.53
C LEU A 915 17.40 -14.35 -1.63
N ILE A 916 16.77 -13.74 -0.62
CA ILE A 916 15.34 -13.42 -0.62
C ILE A 916 15.02 -12.44 -1.76
N ASP A 917 15.82 -11.38 -1.91
CA ASP A 917 15.64 -10.39 -2.97
C ASP A 917 15.68 -11.03 -4.37
N ARG A 918 16.68 -11.89 -4.62
CA ARG A 918 16.80 -12.63 -5.88
C ARG A 918 15.61 -13.54 -6.13
N ALA A 919 15.18 -14.30 -5.12
CA ALA A 919 14.03 -15.18 -5.24
C ALA A 919 12.75 -14.40 -5.59
N ILE A 920 12.51 -13.24 -4.97
CA ILE A 920 11.36 -12.37 -5.28
C ILE A 920 11.46 -11.77 -6.69
N ASN A 921 12.66 -11.42 -7.15
CA ASN A 921 12.88 -10.92 -8.51
C ASN A 921 12.63 -12.00 -9.57
N ASP A 922 13.02 -13.24 -9.28
CA ASP A 922 12.82 -14.40 -10.17
C ASP A 922 11.37 -14.94 -10.13
N GLY A 923 10.50 -14.38 -9.28
CA GLY A 923 9.13 -14.83 -9.07
C GLY A 923 9.00 -16.10 -8.25
N ASP A 924 10.09 -16.59 -7.66
CA ASP A 924 10.12 -17.76 -6.78
C ASP A 924 9.85 -17.37 -5.32
N VAL A 925 8.60 -16.99 -5.07
CA VAL A 925 8.14 -16.58 -3.73
C VAL A 925 8.28 -17.72 -2.70
N GLN A 926 8.21 -18.98 -3.13
CA GLN A 926 8.33 -20.11 -2.19
C GLN A 926 9.75 -20.22 -1.64
N THR A 927 10.78 -20.11 -2.48
CA THR A 927 12.17 -20.08 -2.01
C THR A 927 12.40 -18.93 -1.03
N ALA A 928 11.80 -17.76 -1.27
CA ALA A 928 11.88 -16.64 -0.32
C ALA A 928 11.23 -16.99 1.04
N ILE A 929 10.04 -17.61 1.03
CA ILE A 929 9.36 -18.08 2.26
C ILE A 929 10.24 -19.09 3.00
N ASP A 930 10.76 -20.10 2.32
CA ASP A 930 11.58 -21.16 2.92
C ASP A 930 12.82 -20.59 3.64
N ILE A 931 13.47 -19.58 3.04
CA ILE A 931 14.62 -18.89 3.66
C ILE A 931 14.19 -18.10 4.91
N ILE A 932 13.02 -17.46 4.88
CA ILE A 932 12.49 -16.66 6.00
C ILE A 932 12.07 -17.58 7.16
N GLU A 933 11.43 -18.71 6.88
CA GLU A 933 10.95 -19.66 7.89
C GLU A 933 12.06 -20.24 8.76
N VAL A 934 13.28 -20.39 8.21
CA VAL A 934 14.47 -20.81 8.99
C VAL A 934 14.74 -19.88 10.17
N GLU A 935 14.35 -18.61 10.07
CA GLU A 935 14.55 -17.58 11.09
C GLU A 935 13.26 -17.20 11.83
N SER A 936 12.22 -18.03 11.71
CA SER A 936 10.92 -17.85 12.39
C SER A 936 11.01 -17.72 13.91
N GLY A 937 12.16 -18.02 14.53
CA GLY A 937 12.44 -17.71 15.93
C GLY A 937 12.41 -16.21 16.27
N PHE A 938 12.57 -15.31 15.29
CA PHE A 938 12.51 -13.87 15.51
C PHE A 938 11.19 -13.26 15.03
N SER A 939 10.60 -12.39 15.86
CA SER A 939 9.30 -11.75 15.63
C SER A 939 9.23 -10.95 14.33
N PHE A 940 10.32 -10.30 13.92
CA PHE A 940 10.44 -9.63 12.61
C PHE A 940 10.07 -10.56 11.43
N TYR A 941 10.56 -11.79 11.43
CA TYR A 941 10.30 -12.73 10.33
C TYR A 941 8.91 -13.35 10.41
N LYS A 942 8.38 -13.59 11.62
CA LYS A 942 6.96 -13.98 11.79
C LYS A 942 6.01 -12.92 11.23
N GLN A 943 6.28 -11.64 11.50
CA GLN A 943 5.53 -10.53 10.90
C GLN A 943 5.66 -10.52 9.37
N LEU A 944 6.87 -10.72 8.84
CA LEU A 944 7.09 -10.77 7.40
C LEU A 944 6.34 -11.93 6.74
N LEU A 945 6.34 -13.11 7.35
CA LEU A 945 5.58 -14.28 6.87
C LEU A 945 4.07 -14.01 6.90
N ALA A 946 3.54 -13.52 8.02
CA ALA A 946 2.13 -13.13 8.12
C ALA A 946 1.74 -12.12 7.01
N SER A 947 2.60 -11.14 6.76
CA SER A 947 2.38 -10.10 5.73
C SER A 947 2.44 -10.67 4.30
N ILE A 948 3.37 -11.59 4.02
CA ILE A 948 3.46 -12.28 2.72
C ILE A 948 2.21 -13.12 2.48
N TYR A 949 1.80 -13.95 3.44
CA TYR A 949 0.61 -14.79 3.29
C TYR A 949 -0.67 -13.96 3.14
N TYR A 950 -0.81 -12.88 3.92
CA TYR A 950 -1.91 -11.92 3.73
C TYR A 950 -1.91 -11.34 2.30
N SER A 951 -0.76 -10.90 1.81
CA SER A 951 -0.62 -10.33 0.47
C SER A 951 -0.94 -11.33 -0.65
N LYS A 952 -0.78 -12.64 -0.42
CA LYS A 952 -1.16 -13.72 -1.34
C LYS A 952 -2.66 -14.07 -1.27
N GLY A 953 -3.40 -13.53 -0.30
CA GLY A 953 -4.77 -13.94 0.00
C GLY A 953 -4.88 -15.30 0.71
N GLU A 954 -3.79 -15.79 1.32
CA GLU A 954 -3.73 -17.05 2.06
C GLU A 954 -3.98 -16.81 3.56
N TYR A 955 -5.20 -16.37 3.89
CA TYR A 955 -5.56 -15.88 5.23
C TYR A 955 -5.38 -16.91 6.36
N SER A 956 -5.60 -18.19 6.11
CA SER A 956 -5.35 -19.25 7.11
C SER A 956 -3.88 -19.34 7.52
N ASN A 957 -2.97 -19.21 6.55
CA ASN A 957 -1.52 -19.22 6.80
C ASN A 957 -1.09 -17.93 7.50
N ALA A 958 -1.65 -16.78 7.08
CA ALA A 958 -1.42 -15.51 7.75
C ALA A 958 -1.83 -15.58 9.24
N ASN A 959 -3.01 -16.13 9.55
CA ASN A 959 -3.50 -16.30 10.91
C ASN A 959 -2.65 -17.24 11.77
N SER A 960 -2.05 -18.28 11.17
CA SER A 960 -1.09 -19.14 11.87
C SER A 960 0.11 -18.33 12.39
N TRP A 961 0.71 -17.53 11.52
CA TRP A 961 1.86 -16.70 11.88
C TRP A 961 1.50 -15.55 12.83
N LEU A 962 0.32 -14.94 12.67
CA LEU A 962 -0.21 -13.95 13.62
C LEU A 962 -0.37 -14.56 15.03
N THR A 963 -0.86 -15.79 15.11
CA THR A 963 -0.99 -16.52 16.39
C THR A 963 0.38 -16.77 17.02
N GLU A 964 1.38 -17.19 16.24
CA GLU A 964 2.74 -17.38 16.76
C GLU A 964 3.41 -16.08 17.21
N LEU A 965 3.09 -14.96 16.55
CA LEU A 965 3.60 -13.63 16.87
C LEU A 965 2.93 -13.03 18.10
N SER A 966 1.67 -13.40 18.41
CA SER A 966 0.91 -12.90 19.56
C SER A 966 1.59 -13.11 20.92
N SER A 967 2.58 -14.01 20.99
CA SER A 967 3.41 -14.24 22.18
C SER A 967 4.39 -13.11 22.49
N ASP A 968 4.68 -12.23 21.52
CA ASP A 968 5.56 -11.07 21.68
C ASP A 968 4.74 -9.80 21.99
N PRO A 969 4.87 -9.22 23.19
CA PRO A 969 4.15 -8.00 23.57
C PRO A 969 4.45 -6.79 22.67
N ALA A 970 5.61 -6.75 22.01
CA ALA A 970 5.97 -5.64 21.11
C ALA A 970 5.13 -5.62 19.82
N TYR A 971 4.44 -6.72 19.50
CA TYR A 971 3.64 -6.88 18.28
C TYR A 971 2.15 -7.08 18.55
N SER A 972 1.70 -7.10 19.81
CA SER A 972 0.31 -7.47 20.14
C SER A 972 -0.72 -6.55 19.47
N GLU A 973 -0.51 -5.23 19.49
CA GLU A 973 -1.43 -4.28 18.84
C GLU A 973 -1.46 -4.45 17.31
N TRP A 974 -0.30 -4.74 16.71
CA TRP A 974 -0.22 -5.01 15.27
C TRP A 974 -0.94 -6.32 14.92
N VAL A 975 -0.80 -7.35 15.75
CA VAL A 975 -1.51 -8.63 15.58
C VAL A 975 -3.02 -8.42 15.66
N ASP A 976 -3.53 -7.67 16.65
CA ASP A 976 -4.96 -7.40 16.82
C ASP A 976 -5.53 -6.63 15.62
N LEU A 977 -4.80 -5.60 15.16
CA LEU A 977 -5.15 -4.86 13.94
C LEU A 977 -5.22 -5.80 12.74
N MET A 978 -4.18 -6.60 12.51
CA MET A 978 -4.11 -7.46 11.33
C MET A 978 -5.10 -8.62 11.36
N GLN A 979 -5.41 -9.20 12.53
CA GLN A 979 -6.47 -10.20 12.66
C GLN A 979 -7.81 -9.62 12.25
N THR A 980 -8.13 -8.39 12.66
CA THR A 980 -9.35 -7.68 12.23
C THR A 980 -9.42 -7.55 10.70
N ILE A 981 -8.32 -7.15 10.06
CA ILE A 981 -8.25 -6.99 8.61
C ILE A 981 -8.35 -8.34 7.88
N VAL A 982 -7.62 -9.34 8.35
CA VAL A 982 -7.64 -10.71 7.78
C VAL A 982 -9.04 -11.31 7.89
N ASP A 983 -9.73 -11.14 9.01
CA ASP A 983 -11.08 -11.67 9.21
C ASP A 983 -12.08 -11.03 8.23
N ILE A 984 -12.00 -9.71 8.01
CA ILE A 984 -12.81 -9.01 7.02
C ILE A 984 -12.53 -9.56 5.62
N GLU A 985 -11.27 -9.58 5.18
CA GLU A 985 -10.93 -10.02 3.82
C GLU A 985 -11.20 -11.52 3.59
N ASN A 986 -11.14 -12.35 4.64
CA ASN A 986 -11.48 -13.77 4.58
C ASN A 986 -12.96 -14.03 4.30
N THR A 987 -13.85 -13.09 4.63
CA THR A 987 -15.28 -13.16 4.26
C THR A 987 -15.55 -12.69 2.82
N GLY A 988 -14.51 -12.31 2.07
CA GLY A 988 -14.63 -11.74 0.73
C GLY A 988 -14.99 -10.25 0.72
N GLN A 989 -15.05 -9.62 1.88
CA GLN A 989 -15.18 -8.17 2.02
C GLN A 989 -13.81 -7.48 1.81
N SER A 990 -13.81 -6.16 1.73
CA SER A 990 -12.59 -5.35 1.67
C SER A 990 -12.46 -4.50 2.94
N ILE A 991 -11.31 -3.84 3.12
CA ILE A 991 -11.09 -2.90 4.23
C ILE A 991 -12.14 -1.78 4.34
N TYR A 992 -12.93 -1.53 3.28
CA TYR A 992 -14.03 -0.57 3.34
C TYR A 992 -15.22 -1.04 4.19
N ALA A 993 -15.26 -2.32 4.59
CA ALA A 993 -16.26 -2.86 5.51
C ALA A 993 -15.96 -2.57 6.99
N LEU A 994 -14.86 -1.88 7.30
CA LEU A 994 -14.53 -1.46 8.67
C LEU A 994 -15.63 -0.54 9.23
N ASN A 995 -16.06 -0.82 10.46
CA ASN A 995 -17.03 0.01 11.16
C ASN A 995 -16.38 1.24 11.79
N GLU A 996 -17.21 2.17 12.29
CA GLU A 996 -16.76 3.43 12.88
C GLU A 996 -15.78 3.21 14.05
N SER A 997 -16.04 2.24 14.95
CA SER A 997 -15.14 1.96 16.07
C SER A 997 -13.77 1.46 15.62
N GLN A 998 -13.72 0.65 14.56
CA GLN A 998 -12.47 0.15 14.00
C GLN A 998 -11.69 1.28 13.31
N ILE A 999 -12.38 2.17 12.59
CA ILE A 999 -11.78 3.36 11.98
C ILE A 999 -11.22 4.31 13.05
N GLN A 1000 -11.95 4.55 14.15
CA GLN A 1000 -11.45 5.35 15.27
C GLN A 1000 -10.19 4.74 15.90
N ASN A 1001 -10.13 3.40 16.01
CA ASN A 1001 -8.93 2.72 16.47
C ASN A 1001 -7.73 2.93 15.53
N LEU A 1002 -7.93 2.99 14.21
CA LEU A 1002 -6.86 3.31 13.26
C LEU A 1002 -6.29 4.71 13.49
N PHE A 1003 -7.15 5.71 13.70
CA PHE A 1003 -6.71 7.08 14.01
C PHE A 1003 -5.97 7.14 15.35
N TYR A 1004 -6.46 6.45 16.38
CA TYR A 1004 -5.77 6.33 17.66
C TYR A 1004 -4.36 5.74 17.51
N LEU A 1005 -4.21 4.64 16.77
CA LEU A 1005 -2.90 4.02 16.51
C LEU A 1005 -1.97 4.95 15.70
N SER A 1006 -2.53 5.67 14.73
CA SER A 1006 -1.80 6.63 13.90
C SER A 1006 -1.24 7.81 14.70
N ASP A 1007 -2.06 8.42 15.55
CA ASP A 1007 -1.77 9.70 16.20
C ASP A 1007 -1.05 9.54 17.56
N GLU A 1008 -1.43 8.55 18.38
CA GLU A 1008 -0.88 8.40 19.74
C GLU A 1008 0.37 7.51 19.80
N GLN A 1009 0.65 6.71 18.75
CA GLN A 1009 1.75 5.73 18.76
C GLN A 1009 2.60 5.70 17.46
N PRO A 1010 2.96 6.84 16.83
CA PRO A 1010 3.49 6.92 15.45
C PRO A 1010 4.81 6.16 15.20
N THR A 1011 5.46 5.67 16.25
CA THR A 1011 6.74 4.97 16.22
C THR A 1011 6.63 3.45 16.28
N GLN A 1012 5.41 2.90 16.46
CA GLN A 1012 5.17 1.46 16.51
C GLN A 1012 4.80 0.89 15.14
N VAL A 1013 4.96 -0.43 14.98
CA VAL A 1013 4.64 -1.11 13.72
C VAL A 1013 3.12 -1.09 13.43
N SER A 1014 2.29 -1.08 14.48
CA SER A 1014 0.83 -0.90 14.39
C SER A 1014 0.46 0.43 13.73
N ALA A 1015 1.12 1.53 14.10
CA ALA A 1015 0.87 2.86 13.55
C ALA A 1015 1.20 2.97 12.06
N ALA A 1016 2.29 2.36 11.60
CA ALA A 1016 2.63 2.34 10.18
C ALA A 1016 1.59 1.59 9.33
N SER A 1017 1.12 0.44 9.82
CA SER A 1017 0.03 -0.29 9.19
C SER A 1017 -1.29 0.49 9.21
N ALA A 1018 -1.62 1.13 10.34
CA ALA A 1018 -2.80 1.99 10.45
C ALA A 1018 -2.74 3.16 9.46
N ASN A 1019 -1.59 3.82 9.33
CA ASN A 1019 -1.35 4.88 8.33
C ASN A 1019 -1.54 4.37 6.90
N GLY A 1020 -1.04 3.17 6.59
CA GLY A 1020 -1.26 2.53 5.28
C GLY A 1020 -2.74 2.30 4.99
N ILE A 1021 -3.49 1.78 5.96
CA ILE A 1021 -4.93 1.52 5.83
C ILE A 1021 -5.72 2.83 5.70
N LEU A 1022 -5.44 3.84 6.55
CA LEU A 1022 -6.08 5.16 6.48
C LEU A 1022 -5.78 5.87 5.15
N TYR A 1023 -4.56 5.73 4.62
CA TYR A 1023 -4.22 6.26 3.30
C TYR A 1023 -4.98 5.56 2.17
N GLN A 1024 -5.28 4.27 2.31
CA GLN A 1024 -6.11 3.53 1.36
C GLN A 1024 -7.56 3.95 1.41
N LEU A 1025 -8.13 4.13 2.61
CA LEU A 1025 -9.54 4.48 2.81
C LEU A 1025 -9.83 5.95 2.49
N PHE A 1026 -8.96 6.86 2.92
CA PHE A 1026 -9.25 8.30 2.98
C PHE A 1026 -8.19 9.19 2.33
N GLY A 1027 -7.10 8.62 1.79
CA GLY A 1027 -5.95 9.42 1.36
C GLY A 1027 -5.28 10.16 2.53
N TYR A 1028 -5.48 9.70 3.76
CA TYR A 1028 -4.93 10.32 4.96
C TYR A 1028 -3.40 10.23 4.96
N VAL A 1029 -2.75 11.39 5.08
CA VAL A 1029 -1.30 11.50 5.29
C VAL A 1029 -1.09 12.05 6.70
N PRO A 1030 -0.44 11.30 7.60
CA PRO A 1030 -0.27 11.73 8.99
C PRO A 1030 0.59 12.99 9.06
N GLU A 1031 0.25 13.89 9.99
CA GLU A 1031 1.08 15.04 10.32
C GLU A 1031 2.29 14.56 11.14
N PHE A 1032 3.40 14.25 10.46
CA PHE A 1032 4.59 13.80 11.17
C PHE A 1032 5.54 14.95 11.52
N SER A 1033 5.83 15.08 12.81
CA SER A 1033 6.94 15.88 13.32
C SER A 1033 8.23 15.07 13.26
N ILE A 1034 9.22 15.52 12.47
CA ILE A 1034 10.62 15.13 12.69
C ILE A 1034 10.89 15.30 14.20
N PRO A 1035 11.54 14.33 14.89
CA PRO A 1035 12.06 14.53 16.23
C PRO A 1035 13.14 15.62 16.18
N GLU A 1036 12.71 16.87 16.08
CA GLU A 1036 13.51 18.07 16.17
C GLU A 1036 13.00 18.83 17.39
N GLU A 1037 13.60 18.51 18.53
CA GLU A 1037 13.79 19.44 19.64
C GLU A 1037 15.23 19.33 20.15
N VAL A 1038 16.17 19.91 19.40
CA VAL A 1038 17.16 20.86 19.96
C VAL A 1038 17.38 22.00 18.95
N THR A 1039 16.31 22.54 18.37
CA THR A 1039 16.35 23.88 17.76
C THR A 1039 16.01 24.90 18.84
N GLY A 1040 17.00 25.10 19.72
CA GLY A 1040 17.00 26.12 20.77
C GLY A 1040 18.40 26.67 20.99
N ARG A 1041 19.23 26.70 19.95
CA ARG A 1041 20.48 27.47 19.92
C ARG A 1041 20.64 28.07 18.53
N SER A 1042 20.04 29.23 18.31
CA SER A 1042 20.68 30.21 17.44
C SER A 1042 22.00 30.58 18.11
N MET A 1043 23.12 30.34 17.44
CA MET A 1043 24.41 30.83 17.91
C MET A 1043 24.55 32.26 17.38
N GLU A 1044 24.60 33.25 18.28
CA GLU A 1044 25.12 34.57 17.92
C GLU A 1044 26.55 34.41 17.41
N ILE A 1045 26.82 35.05 16.28
CA ILE A 1045 28.13 35.11 15.63
C ILE A 1045 29.07 35.83 16.59
N SER A 1046 29.94 35.10 17.30
CA SER A 1046 31.12 35.71 17.88
C SER A 1046 32.12 35.95 16.75
N SER A 1047 32.06 37.14 16.17
CA SER A 1047 33.11 37.68 15.33
C SER A 1047 34.45 37.55 16.06
N TYR A 1048 35.46 37.06 15.36
CA TYR A 1048 36.86 37.06 15.79
C TYR A 1048 37.23 38.44 16.40
N GLY A 1049 37.37 38.47 17.71
CA GLY A 1049 37.73 39.66 18.49
C GLY A 1049 38.23 39.21 19.86
N ASN A 1050 39.47 39.57 20.16
CA ASN A 1050 40.20 39.26 21.39
C ASN A 1050 39.42 39.56 22.70
N GLU A 1051 39.86 38.85 23.74
CA GLU A 1051 39.66 39.09 25.18
C GLU A 1051 38.44 38.45 25.88
N SER A 1052 38.75 37.33 26.55
CA SER A 1052 38.30 36.93 27.90
C SER A 1052 36.98 37.51 28.45
N SER A 1053 35.97 36.65 28.56
CA SER A 1053 35.04 36.67 29.70
C SER A 1053 34.33 35.31 29.84
N ASN A 1054 34.60 34.63 30.96
CA ASN A 1054 33.81 33.48 31.42
C ASN A 1054 32.35 33.91 31.59
N VAL A 1055 31.45 33.33 30.80
CA VAL A 1055 30.02 33.29 31.10
C VAL A 1055 29.70 31.83 31.35
N GLU A 1056 29.59 31.45 32.63
CA GLU A 1056 29.07 30.14 33.02
C GLU A 1056 27.61 30.03 32.52
N LYS A 1057 27.36 29.05 31.65
CA LYS A 1057 26.02 28.58 31.27
C LYS A 1057 25.31 28.09 32.53
N ILE A 1058 24.14 28.65 32.82
CA ILE A 1058 23.27 28.19 33.91
C ILE A 1058 22.33 27.12 33.33
N GLU A 1059 22.57 25.85 33.64
CA GLU A 1059 21.65 24.75 33.35
C GLU A 1059 20.39 24.85 34.25
N THR A 1060 19.19 24.61 33.70
CA THR A 1060 17.91 24.69 34.43
C THR A 1060 17.38 23.30 34.82
N ALA A 1061 16.74 23.18 35.98
CA ALA A 1061 16.21 21.92 36.53
C ALA A 1061 15.14 21.26 35.63
N PHE A 1062 15.14 19.92 35.46
CA PHE A 1062 14.10 19.16 34.74
C PHE A 1062 13.84 17.77 35.34
N ILE A 1063 12.71 17.14 34.99
CA ILE A 1063 12.33 15.76 35.36
C ILE A 1063 11.86 14.99 34.12
N GLY A 1064 12.24 13.71 33.99
CA GLY A 1064 11.83 12.83 32.88
C GLY A 1064 10.72 11.85 33.25
N ASP A 1065 10.34 11.01 32.30
CA ASP A 1065 9.33 9.96 32.48
C ASP A 1065 9.87 8.80 33.31
N ASN A 1066 8.97 8.13 34.04
CA ASN A 1066 9.33 6.93 34.77
C ASN A 1066 9.50 5.74 33.81
N TYR A 1067 10.51 4.89 34.01
CA TYR A 1067 10.70 3.67 33.23
C TYR A 1067 11.05 2.48 34.15
N PRO A 1068 10.41 1.29 33.98
CA PRO A 1068 9.32 1.01 33.04
C PRO A 1068 8.01 1.74 33.40
N ASN A 1069 7.10 1.88 32.43
CA ASN A 1069 5.74 2.41 32.61
C ASN A 1069 4.78 1.74 31.60
N PRO A 1070 3.84 0.86 32.01
CA PRO A 1070 3.53 0.50 33.38
C PRO A 1070 4.67 -0.26 34.08
N PHE A 1071 4.71 -0.18 35.42
CA PHE A 1071 5.68 -0.90 36.24
C PHE A 1071 4.98 -1.74 37.31
N ASP A 1072 5.64 -2.79 37.79
CA ASP A 1072 5.10 -3.72 38.81
C ASP A 1072 5.61 -3.40 40.22
N ASN A 1073 6.92 -3.43 40.43
CA ASN A 1073 7.51 -3.24 41.77
C ASN A 1073 8.49 -2.08 41.88
N ILE A 1074 9.09 -1.67 40.76
CA ILE A 1074 10.16 -0.68 40.69
C ILE A 1074 9.99 0.15 39.42
N THR A 1075 10.15 1.46 39.52
CA THR A 1075 10.31 2.36 38.37
C THR A 1075 11.36 3.40 38.69
N ASN A 1076 12.06 3.88 37.67
CA ASN A 1076 13.10 4.88 37.80
C ASN A 1076 12.70 6.18 37.11
N ILE A 1077 12.99 7.33 37.71
CA ILE A 1077 12.68 8.65 37.18
C ILE A 1077 13.98 9.45 37.03
N PRO A 1078 14.45 9.75 35.81
CA PRO A 1078 15.61 10.60 35.61
C PRO A 1078 15.26 12.06 35.90
N TYR A 1079 16.18 12.80 36.50
CA TYR A 1079 16.01 14.24 36.77
C TYR A 1079 17.35 14.97 36.78
N TYR A 1080 17.28 16.29 36.59
CA TYR A 1080 18.41 17.20 36.78
C TYR A 1080 18.04 18.30 37.77
N LEU A 1081 18.91 18.51 38.75
CA LEU A 1081 18.78 19.59 39.73
C LEU A 1081 20.08 20.42 39.76
N PRO A 1082 20.05 21.75 39.54
CA PRO A 1082 21.23 22.59 39.60
C PRO A 1082 21.96 22.52 40.96
N LYS A 1083 23.29 22.69 40.97
CA LYS A 1083 24.15 22.52 42.17
C LYS A 1083 23.71 23.33 43.40
N ASP A 1084 23.09 24.50 43.18
CA ASP A 1084 22.66 25.41 44.25
C ASP A 1084 21.16 25.33 44.59
N ASP A 1085 20.39 24.46 43.94
CA ASP A 1085 18.94 24.32 44.15
C ASP A 1085 18.60 23.09 45.02
N LYS A 1086 17.44 23.12 45.67
CA LYS A 1086 16.88 21.96 46.39
C LYS A 1086 15.63 21.51 45.65
N GLY A 1087 15.57 20.23 45.34
CA GLY A 1087 14.46 19.61 44.61
C GLY A 1087 13.81 18.49 45.41
N THR A 1088 12.51 18.32 45.24
CA THR A 1088 11.74 17.18 45.76
C THR A 1088 10.85 16.62 44.66
N ILE A 1089 10.72 15.29 44.61
CA ILE A 1089 9.68 14.61 43.84
C ILE A 1089 8.62 14.11 44.81
N LYS A 1090 7.37 14.54 44.62
CA LYS A 1090 6.20 14.11 45.42
C LYS A 1090 5.27 13.28 44.58
N VAL A 1091 4.81 12.15 45.10
CA VAL A 1091 3.87 11.27 44.41
C VAL A 1091 2.48 11.37 45.03
N PHE A 1092 1.46 11.39 44.18
CA PHE A 1092 0.05 11.45 44.51
C PHE A 1092 -0.72 10.33 43.80
N ASN A 1093 -1.85 9.88 44.38
CA ASN A 1093 -2.80 9.03 43.66
C ASN A 1093 -3.75 9.87 42.78
N THR A 1094 -4.66 9.22 42.04
CA THR A 1094 -5.63 9.90 41.16
C THR A 1094 -6.60 10.83 41.88
N ASP A 1095 -6.82 10.62 43.17
CA ASP A 1095 -7.68 11.46 44.01
C ASP A 1095 -6.93 12.68 44.57
N GLY A 1096 -5.63 12.81 44.23
CA GLY A 1096 -4.75 13.90 44.68
C GLY A 1096 -4.21 13.71 46.10
N GLU A 1097 -4.39 12.53 46.70
CA GLU A 1097 -3.83 12.22 48.01
C GLU A 1097 -2.33 11.95 47.91
N PHE A 1098 -1.57 12.49 48.86
CA PHE A 1098 -0.12 12.34 48.92
C PHE A 1098 0.30 10.93 49.33
N VAL A 1099 1.21 10.33 48.56
CA VAL A 1099 1.71 8.95 48.74
C VAL A 1099 3.11 8.94 49.34
N CYS A 1100 4.07 9.65 48.73
CA CYS A 1100 5.44 9.75 49.25
C CYS A 1100 6.20 10.96 48.68
N GLU A 1101 7.37 11.26 49.25
CA GLU A 1101 8.27 12.34 48.82
C GLU A 1101 9.73 11.85 48.83
N TYR A 1102 10.50 12.30 47.83
CA TYR A 1102 11.92 12.03 47.69
C TYR A 1102 12.70 13.34 47.57
N LEU A 1103 13.70 13.50 48.45
CA LEU A 1103 14.67 14.60 48.36
C LEU A 1103 15.69 14.31 47.27
N LEU A 1104 15.91 15.27 46.39
CA LEU A 1104 16.76 15.12 45.23
C LEU A 1104 18.18 15.58 45.49
N LYS A 1105 19.15 14.91 44.85
CA LYS A 1105 20.55 15.28 44.86
C LYS A 1105 20.83 16.25 43.70
N PRO A 1106 21.69 17.27 43.87
CA PRO A 1106 22.11 18.10 42.76
C PRO A 1106 22.90 17.32 41.70
N GLY A 1107 22.85 17.75 40.45
CA GLY A 1107 23.38 17.07 39.26
C GLY A 1107 22.31 16.23 38.54
N ARG A 1108 22.73 15.53 37.48
CA ARG A 1108 21.90 14.53 36.80
C ARG A 1108 21.89 13.26 37.64
N ASN A 1109 20.70 12.80 38.02
CA ASN A 1109 20.50 11.65 38.87
C ASN A 1109 19.25 10.89 38.42
N GLU A 1110 19.14 9.66 38.88
CA GLU A 1110 17.96 8.81 38.66
C GLU A 1110 17.34 8.48 40.03
N LEU A 1111 16.04 8.71 40.16
CA LEU A 1111 15.28 8.36 41.35
C LEU A 1111 14.59 7.01 41.16
N LYS A 1112 15.08 6.00 41.86
CA LYS A 1112 14.45 4.69 41.97
C LYS A 1112 13.29 4.72 42.98
N ILE A 1113 12.09 4.37 42.54
CA ILE A 1113 10.87 4.24 43.35
C ILE A 1113 10.51 2.75 43.47
N GLU A 1114 10.44 2.23 44.70
CA GLU A 1114 9.94 0.89 44.97
C GLU A 1114 8.54 0.93 45.59
N THR A 1115 7.57 0.22 44.99
CA THR A 1115 6.13 0.37 45.27
C THR A 1115 5.50 -0.84 45.95
N LYS A 1116 6.29 -1.58 46.75
CA LYS A 1116 5.86 -2.81 47.44
C LYS A 1116 4.51 -2.69 48.18
N ASN A 1117 4.19 -1.53 48.75
CA ASN A 1117 2.95 -1.29 49.51
C ASN A 1117 1.86 -0.48 48.77
N TRP A 1118 2.04 -0.17 47.48
CA TRP A 1118 1.07 0.63 46.72
C TRP A 1118 0.06 -0.27 46.02
N GLN A 1119 -1.13 0.23 45.72
CA GLN A 1119 -2.15 -0.50 44.97
C GLN A 1119 -1.97 -0.29 43.46
N SER A 1120 -2.31 -1.27 42.62
CA SER A 1120 -2.33 -1.07 41.17
C SER A 1120 -3.23 0.11 40.81
N GLY A 1121 -2.77 0.98 39.92
CA GLY A 1121 -3.46 2.21 39.58
C GLY A 1121 -2.54 3.27 38.99
N VAL A 1122 -3.13 4.42 38.68
CA VAL A 1122 -2.41 5.58 38.15
C VAL A 1122 -1.92 6.45 39.30
N TYR A 1123 -0.68 6.91 39.21
CA TYR A 1123 -0.08 7.85 40.14
C TYR A 1123 0.46 9.06 39.37
N ILE A 1124 0.50 10.21 40.02
CA ILE A 1124 1.05 11.46 39.48
C ILE A 1124 2.24 11.84 40.35
N TYR A 1125 3.38 12.10 39.75
CA TYR A 1125 4.54 12.63 40.47
C TYR A 1125 4.84 14.07 40.04
N SER A 1126 5.20 14.90 41.01
CA SER A 1126 5.39 16.34 40.90
C SER A 1126 6.82 16.70 41.26
N PHE A 1127 7.51 17.41 40.37
CA PHE A 1127 8.84 17.94 40.62
C PHE A 1127 8.76 19.38 41.15
N GLU A 1128 9.27 19.60 42.35
CA GLU A 1128 9.26 20.90 43.01
C GLU A 1128 10.69 21.32 43.31
N THR A 1129 11.05 22.57 42.98
CA THR A 1129 12.29 23.19 43.44
C THR A 1129 12.01 24.38 44.35
N ASN A 1130 13.03 25.05 44.90
CA ASN A 1130 12.83 26.24 45.76
C ASN A 1130 12.07 27.38 45.04
N SER A 1131 12.01 27.34 43.70
CA SER A 1131 11.30 28.31 42.86
C SER A 1131 9.85 27.90 42.51
N GLY A 1132 9.35 26.80 43.07
CA GLY A 1132 7.98 26.31 42.89
C GLY A 1132 7.90 24.96 42.14
N ILE A 1133 6.67 24.51 41.87
CA ILE A 1133 6.41 23.32 41.06
C ILE A 1133 6.88 23.60 39.63
N LYS A 1134 7.74 22.73 39.09
CA LYS A 1134 8.24 22.83 37.73
C LYS A 1134 7.42 21.99 36.76
N GLU A 1135 7.05 20.78 37.16
CA GLU A 1135 6.46 19.81 36.23
C GLU A 1135 5.70 18.70 36.97
N ARG A 1136 4.71 18.09 36.31
CA ARG A 1136 3.96 16.92 36.80
C ARG A 1136 3.85 15.87 35.70
N ARG A 1137 4.05 14.61 36.04
CA ARG A 1137 4.02 13.48 35.10
C ARG A 1137 3.25 12.29 35.71
N LYS A 1138 2.81 11.38 34.85
CA LYS A 1138 1.96 10.24 35.20
C LYS A 1138 2.76 8.94 35.15
N MET A 1139 2.54 8.06 36.13
CA MET A 1139 3.07 6.71 36.15
C MET A 1139 1.97 5.68 36.44
N VAL A 1140 2.06 4.49 35.87
CA VAL A 1140 1.05 3.43 35.95
C VAL A 1140 1.64 2.22 36.65
N LEU A 1141 1.08 1.85 37.79
CA LEU A 1141 1.46 0.68 38.57
C LEU A 1141 0.51 -0.49 38.27
N ILE A 1142 1.03 -1.63 37.81
CA ILE A 1142 0.27 -2.87 37.59
C ILE A 1142 0.96 -4.00 38.37
N LYS A 1143 0.41 -4.35 39.54
CA LYS A 1143 0.81 -5.55 40.27
C LYS A 1143 0.20 -6.79 39.64
N GLN A 1144 1.03 -7.81 39.43
CA GLN A 1144 0.59 -9.17 39.07
C GLN A 1144 0.00 -9.92 40.26
#